data_AF-A0A9W6C1P6-F1
#
_entry.id   AF-A0A9W6C1P6-F1
#
_cell.length_a   1.000
_cell.length_b   1.000
_cell.length_c   1.000
_cell.angle_alpha   90.00
_cell.angle_beta   90.00
_cell.angle_gamma   90.00
#
_symmetry.space_group_name_H-M   'P 1'
#
loop_
_entity.id
_entity.type
_entity.pdbx_description
1 polymer ?
#
loop_
_entity_poly.entity_id
_entity_poly.type
_entity_poly.pdbx_seq_one_letter_code
_entity_poly.pdbx_strand_id
1 'polypeptide(L)'
;MERILKASYGDQAQREVNANGRLPRAQAAQIEAAFKERRASNPRPEYPTPPLGNGPLFWDPKNQGSPPGLHPANREALRRDVRVEIRPGVFHIMDEGAAAGPRQRRGRAASDADGVGGLGGGRERPTSAPPGARPRRSTGASGVGGPGGVGPFRAGAGGGGGGAAGVGRAASADLLPELLQLEEKLREVLRRAAAVHVKERTLLLQAFATVLAKRYTDLGARDKVNTDQFVLVMRNFGISISNAHARAFFDKYGKDTRGLMPVMNFTDALVMGAPRLAMATHEEVQRGAYVAGKPASHTGKILYPECKKGVWPPSNWDPRLAERSAQLPDVRLALEFVHGYDGHLATAPNIFYTASGSVVYNVAGLGVVYDKATHTQRFFLGHDDDVLCTALHPDRTLVATGQLGRSPCVAVWDSNSCKMVARLAVDRDYRGIQALAFSPDGSRLAAVSLDNSHSLHVWDWARKSALCEPRKTQPGAPPAVYGIVWSRFEPDRLVTYGQNHIKFWRLGAADPRVGGPRGGGGAAINPTSESGMFSLGSTHTVTGACFLPSGTVLTGNEAGCIGSWKGRRLVRETQAHASGPPTRRPDGKPSYGGVRCLVLQTERVLLSGGADGVVRMWDVSSGDLGALMRQFPLLRPEQFGSLAPPALRGLDCAPDNPEMFVAGVASCDVWEVDKDPEVLVYGQQADVYGLATNPAFPHVYATCCDSDKVTVWSAVTRKPIRIVSLGGLVARGCAFSPDGQQLAVGCANGGIKVLEFHPAVRQVWWGKTFTSSVDELKYSPCGRFLAAGSHDQSIDVFDATRGYARVARCNGHSSTVRHLDWSVDSMALQSVDQAYEILHFDPHSGRQLKDNQRDTAWAGWSCLLGFPVMGIWFSDSDGTDINAVHASPSGRYVLTSDDRGLVRLLNFPCVVQHAPAHEYGGHSSHVMNVRWGADESYAISVGGKDRAVFQWRVVRQVVQEPKPLSTPWAQVDERGLHWAPPGGGAGGGGGGGGGVGGGLKGVGWASPRGGAAAGPGPSYQQQQQRATPGRRR
;
A
#
# COMPACT_ATOMS: atom_id res chain seq x y z
N MET A 1 8.16 33.41 17.22
CA MET A 1 9.36 34.09 17.76
C MET A 1 9.99 34.99 16.71
N GLU A 2 10.36 34.46 15.54
CA GLU A 2 10.94 35.24 14.41
C GLU A 2 10.14 36.49 14.02
N ARG A 3 8.81 36.38 13.84
CA ARG A 3 7.92 37.53 13.55
C ARG A 3 7.99 38.65 14.61
N ILE A 4 8.43 38.36 15.83
CA ILE A 4 8.57 39.35 16.91
C ILE A 4 9.98 39.96 16.86
N LEU A 5 11.02 39.14 16.71
CA LEU A 5 12.42 39.61 16.57
C LEU A 5 12.55 40.59 15.40
N LYS A 6 11.99 40.24 14.23
CA LYS A 6 12.05 41.06 13.02
C LYS A 6 11.25 42.38 13.14
N ALA A 7 10.21 42.41 13.97
CA ALA A 7 9.40 43.61 14.19
C ALA A 7 10.00 44.59 15.21
N SER A 8 10.94 44.16 16.06
CA SER A 8 11.47 44.97 17.17
C SER A 8 12.94 45.39 17.03
N TYR A 9 13.78 44.65 16.29
CA TYR A 9 15.24 44.90 16.27
C TYR A 9 15.90 44.89 14.87
N GLY A 10 15.12 44.74 13.80
CA GLY A 10 15.61 44.80 12.42
C GLY A 10 16.53 43.63 12.01
N ASP A 11 16.98 43.65 10.75
CA ASP A 11 17.72 42.53 10.14
C ASP A 11 19.14 42.32 10.72
N GLN A 12 19.68 43.27 11.49
CA GLN A 12 21.02 43.16 12.10
C GLN A 12 21.04 42.13 13.24
N ALA A 13 20.02 42.10 14.10
CA ALA A 13 19.89 41.09 15.16
C ALA A 13 19.69 39.68 14.60
N GLN A 14 19.02 39.54 13.45
CA GLN A 14 18.86 38.26 12.75
C GLN A 14 20.21 37.69 12.28
N ARG A 15 21.14 38.55 11.84
CA ARG A 15 22.49 38.13 11.41
C ARG A 15 23.35 37.64 12.59
N GLU A 16 23.29 38.30 13.74
CA GLU A 16 24.04 37.89 14.93
C GLU A 16 23.52 36.57 15.53
N VAL A 17 22.19 36.37 15.57
CA VAL A 17 21.59 35.09 16.00
C VAL A 17 21.96 33.95 15.06
N ASN A 18 21.95 34.18 13.74
CA ASN A 18 22.35 33.17 12.75
C ASN A 18 23.85 32.85 12.79
N ALA A 19 24.71 33.77 13.23
CA ALA A 19 26.15 33.55 13.34
C ALA A 19 26.57 32.80 14.62
N ASN A 20 25.98 33.14 15.77
CA ASN A 20 26.46 32.69 17.09
C ASN A 20 25.48 31.80 17.87
N GLY A 21 24.26 31.56 17.37
CA GLY A 21 23.30 30.60 17.93
C GLY A 21 22.73 30.94 19.32
N ARG A 22 23.06 32.12 19.90
CA ARG A 22 22.58 32.59 21.21
C ARG A 22 22.37 34.11 21.20
N LEU A 23 21.28 34.58 21.80
CA LEU A 23 21.05 36.00 22.06
C LEU A 23 21.95 36.51 23.21
N PRO A 24 22.49 37.74 23.13
CA PRO A 24 23.16 38.38 24.25
C PRO A 24 22.25 38.53 25.49
N ARG A 25 22.78 38.24 26.69
CA ARG A 25 22.02 38.26 27.96
C ARG A 25 21.23 39.56 28.20
N ALA A 26 21.77 40.71 27.80
CA ALA A 26 21.11 42.01 27.96
C ALA A 26 19.81 42.14 27.14
N GLN A 27 19.82 41.66 25.89
CA GLN A 27 18.62 41.66 25.03
C GLN A 27 17.60 40.61 25.49
N ALA A 28 18.06 39.45 25.98
CA ALA A 28 17.17 38.44 26.56
C ALA A 28 16.38 39.00 27.76
N ALA A 29 17.06 39.74 28.65
CA ALA A 29 16.42 40.39 29.80
C ALA A 29 15.39 41.47 29.39
N GLN A 30 15.69 42.28 28.35
CA GLN A 30 14.73 43.26 27.81
C GLN A 30 13.49 42.59 27.20
N ILE A 31 13.66 41.48 26.48
CA ILE A 31 12.54 40.70 25.92
C ILE A 31 11.68 40.12 27.06
N GLU A 32 12.30 39.61 28.13
CA GLU A 32 11.57 39.07 29.28
C GLU A 32 10.81 40.16 30.06
N ALA A 33 11.39 41.36 30.20
CA ALA A 33 10.74 42.52 30.80
C ALA A 33 9.49 42.95 30.01
N ALA A 34 9.61 43.12 28.68
CA ALA A 34 8.48 43.45 27.81
C ALA A 34 7.37 42.37 27.82
N PHE A 35 7.74 41.09 28.04
CA PHE A 35 6.78 39.99 28.20
C PHE A 35 6.03 40.04 29.53
N LYS A 36 6.70 40.45 30.63
CA LYS A 36 6.07 40.67 31.94
C LYS A 36 5.13 41.87 31.92
N GLU A 37 5.52 42.95 31.26
CA GLU A 37 4.73 44.18 31.13
C GLU A 37 3.43 43.93 30.34
N ARG A 38 3.51 43.26 29.18
CA ARG A 38 2.30 42.81 28.42
C ARG A 38 1.43 41.79 29.15
N ARG A 39 1.97 41.06 30.13
CA ARG A 39 1.21 40.10 30.95
C ARG A 39 0.50 40.80 32.11
N ALA A 40 1.02 41.92 32.60
CA ALA A 40 0.37 42.77 33.59
C ALA A 40 -0.79 43.58 32.99
N SER A 41 -0.69 44.00 31.72
CA SER A 41 -1.69 44.83 31.05
C SER A 41 -2.96 44.11 30.56
N ASN A 42 -3.15 42.82 30.88
CA ASN A 42 -4.29 42.04 30.37
C ASN A 42 -4.70 40.90 31.33
N PRO A 43 -5.46 41.20 32.41
CA PRO A 43 -5.90 40.20 33.37
C PRO A 43 -6.96 39.28 32.75
N ARG A 44 -6.82 37.96 32.97
CA ARG A 44 -7.88 36.99 32.66
C ARG A 44 -8.99 37.06 33.72
N PRO A 45 -10.27 36.86 33.37
CA PRO A 45 -11.32 36.69 34.36
C PRO A 45 -11.15 35.36 35.09
N GLU A 46 -11.13 35.41 36.42
CA GLU A 46 -11.22 34.21 37.27
C GLU A 46 -12.68 33.74 37.35
N TYR A 47 -12.90 32.43 37.23
CA TYR A 47 -14.17 31.78 37.56
C TYR A 47 -13.92 30.79 38.71
N PRO A 48 -14.86 30.68 39.67
CA PRO A 48 -14.64 29.94 40.92
C PRO A 48 -14.60 28.42 40.69
N THR A 49 -13.65 27.75 41.34
CA THR A 49 -13.57 26.29 41.44
C THR A 49 -14.66 25.73 42.37
N PRO A 50 -15.47 24.75 41.94
CA PRO A 50 -16.34 24.01 42.85
C PRO A 50 -15.52 23.03 43.73
N PRO A 51 -16.01 22.66 44.93
CA PRO A 51 -15.26 21.86 45.89
C PRO A 51 -15.14 20.38 45.48
N LEU A 52 -14.03 19.77 45.91
CA LEU A 52 -13.74 18.34 45.76
C LEU A 52 -14.74 17.47 46.54
N GLY A 53 -15.32 16.48 45.88
CA GLY A 53 -16.19 15.46 46.48
C GLY A 53 -15.85 14.06 45.95
N ASN A 54 -15.55 13.12 46.84
CA ASN A 54 -15.08 11.78 46.51
C ASN A 54 -16.21 10.85 46.02
N GLY A 55 -15.93 10.01 45.01
CA GLY A 55 -16.69 8.78 44.75
C GLY A 55 -16.91 8.46 43.26
N PRO A 56 -16.56 7.24 42.77
CA PRO A 56 -16.94 6.80 41.43
C PRO A 56 -18.39 6.33 41.41
N LEU A 57 -19.24 7.01 40.63
CA LEU A 57 -20.59 6.56 40.33
C LEU A 57 -20.55 5.41 39.31
N PHE A 58 -20.89 4.20 39.74
CA PHE A 58 -21.10 3.06 38.85
C PHE A 58 -22.36 3.26 37.99
N TRP A 59 -22.28 2.99 36.70
CA TRP A 59 -23.42 2.95 35.80
C TRP A 59 -23.90 1.51 35.58
N ASP A 60 -25.06 1.17 36.14
CA ASP A 60 -25.75 -0.10 35.87
C ASP A 60 -26.60 0.03 34.58
N PRO A 61 -26.43 -0.83 33.55
CA PRO A 61 -27.15 -0.71 32.28
C PRO A 61 -28.66 -1.05 32.32
N LYS A 62 -29.31 -1.15 33.48
CA LYS A 62 -30.71 -1.61 33.61
C LYS A 62 -31.62 -0.66 34.40
N ASN A 63 -31.99 0.47 33.80
CA ASN A 63 -33.36 1.01 33.90
C ASN A 63 -33.61 2.14 32.89
N GLN A 64 -34.70 2.05 32.13
CA GLN A 64 -35.28 3.17 31.39
C GLN A 64 -36.44 3.74 32.21
N GLY A 65 -36.44 5.04 32.50
CA GLY A 65 -37.49 5.72 33.24
C GLY A 65 -37.35 7.24 33.18
N SER A 66 -38.48 7.95 33.12
CA SER A 66 -38.61 9.39 32.86
C SER A 66 -37.81 10.30 33.82
N PRO A 67 -37.37 11.49 33.38
CA PRO A 67 -36.53 12.39 34.18
C PRO A 67 -37.34 13.18 35.24
N PRO A 68 -36.91 13.21 36.50
CA PRO A 68 -37.50 14.09 37.52
C PRO A 68 -36.69 15.38 37.74
N GLY A 69 -37.41 16.52 37.75
CA GLY A 69 -37.21 17.66 38.67
C GLY A 69 -35.86 18.38 38.72
N LEU A 70 -35.75 19.53 38.03
CA LEU A 70 -34.73 20.55 38.32
C LEU A 70 -35.07 21.34 39.59
N HIS A 71 -34.07 21.59 40.44
CA HIS A 71 -34.19 22.32 41.70
C HIS A 71 -34.43 23.84 41.48
N PRO A 72 -35.33 24.50 42.25
CA PRO A 72 -35.90 25.81 41.89
C PRO A 72 -35.05 27.05 42.30
N ALA A 73 -33.73 27.03 42.07
CA ALA A 73 -32.82 28.08 42.56
C ALA A 73 -32.42 29.17 41.54
N ASN A 74 -32.56 28.95 40.23
CA ASN A 74 -32.08 29.88 39.18
C ASN A 74 -33.23 30.49 38.34
N ARG A 75 -34.29 30.97 39.00
CA ARG A 75 -35.20 31.95 38.41
C ARG A 75 -34.64 33.36 38.66
N GLU A 76 -34.84 34.26 37.70
CA GLU A 76 -34.51 35.70 37.76
C GLU A 76 -33.08 36.13 37.41
N ALA A 77 -32.64 35.74 36.21
CA ALA A 77 -31.99 36.69 35.30
C ALA A 77 -32.53 36.46 33.88
N LEU A 78 -32.66 37.53 33.07
CA LEU A 78 -33.17 37.54 31.69
C LEU A 78 -34.68 37.26 31.52
N ARG A 79 -35.51 38.20 32.01
CA ARG A 79 -36.77 38.58 31.33
C ARG A 79 -36.55 39.87 30.55
N ARG A 80 -36.70 39.84 29.21
CA ARG A 80 -37.44 40.83 28.40
C ARG A 80 -37.43 40.42 26.93
N ASP A 81 -38.58 40.60 26.29
CA ASP A 81 -39.01 39.92 25.07
C ASP A 81 -38.72 40.70 23.78
N VAL A 82 -38.70 39.98 22.65
CA VAL A 82 -39.53 40.33 21.49
C VAL A 82 -40.18 39.05 20.93
N ARG A 83 -41.51 39.03 20.84
CA ARG A 83 -42.29 37.96 20.19
C ARG A 83 -42.30 38.14 18.66
N VAL A 84 -42.45 37.03 17.94
CA VAL A 84 -43.24 37.00 16.69
C VAL A 84 -44.31 35.93 16.85
N GLU A 85 -45.56 36.29 16.56
CA GLU A 85 -46.75 35.47 16.81
C GLU A 85 -47.14 34.64 15.58
N ILE A 86 -47.54 33.39 15.79
CA ILE A 86 -48.09 32.52 14.72
C ILE A 86 -49.61 32.66 14.73
N ARG A 87 -50.22 32.88 13.55
CA ARG A 87 -51.68 32.77 13.35
C ARG A 87 -52.00 31.56 12.45
N PRO A 88 -52.88 30.64 12.86
CA PRO A 88 -53.39 29.57 12.01
C PRO A 88 -54.82 29.85 11.50
N GLY A 89 -55.16 29.26 10.34
CA GLY A 89 -56.53 29.05 9.90
C GLY A 89 -56.87 29.61 8.51
N VAL A 90 -57.27 28.72 7.59
CA VAL A 90 -58.63 28.63 6.99
C VAL A 90 -58.69 27.29 6.23
N PHE A 91 -59.76 26.51 6.44
CA PHE A 91 -60.16 25.36 5.61
C PHE A 91 -61.19 25.82 4.58
N HIS A 92 -61.30 25.19 3.40
CA HIS A 92 -62.59 24.64 2.95
C HIS A 92 -62.49 23.60 1.84
N ILE A 93 -63.38 22.62 1.99
CA ILE A 93 -63.64 21.34 1.31
C ILE A 93 -64.35 21.52 -0.05
N MET A 94 -64.17 20.57 -1.00
CA MET A 94 -65.21 19.83 -1.77
C MET A 94 -64.61 19.06 -2.97
N ASP A 95 -65.18 17.98 -3.53
CA ASP A 95 -65.76 16.74 -2.95
C ASP A 95 -65.91 15.66 -4.09
N GLU A 96 -66.21 14.40 -3.72
CA GLU A 96 -66.75 13.27 -4.52
C GLU A 96 -65.94 12.71 -5.74
N GLY A 97 -65.89 11.40 -6.00
CA GLY A 97 -66.42 10.26 -5.22
C GLY A 97 -66.33 8.89 -5.95
N ALA A 98 -66.56 7.81 -5.19
CA ALA A 98 -66.96 6.44 -5.62
C ALA A 98 -66.00 5.58 -6.50
N ALA A 99 -65.90 4.23 -6.34
CA ALA A 99 -66.40 3.32 -5.31
C ALA A 99 -65.72 1.92 -5.34
N ALA A 100 -66.00 1.12 -4.30
CA ALA A 100 -65.96 -0.36 -4.21
C ALA A 100 -64.60 -1.10 -4.09
N GLY A 101 -64.42 -1.74 -2.93
CA GLY A 101 -63.55 -2.93 -2.75
C GLY A 101 -64.39 -4.23 -2.85
N PRO A 102 -64.22 -5.27 -1.99
CA PRO A 102 -63.39 -5.29 -0.78
C PRO A 102 -62.72 -6.66 -0.40
N ARG A 103 -62.07 -6.68 0.79
CA ARG A 103 -61.77 -7.86 1.67
C ARG A 103 -60.70 -8.87 1.17
N GLN A 104 -60.00 -9.67 1.99
CA GLN A 104 -59.46 -9.67 3.39
C GLN A 104 -58.56 -10.96 3.49
N ARG A 105 -57.76 -11.35 4.52
CA ARG A 105 -57.49 -10.93 5.91
C ARG A 105 -56.15 -11.59 6.36
N ARG A 106 -55.32 -10.91 7.18
CA ARG A 106 -54.28 -11.50 8.10
C ARG A 106 -53.08 -12.23 7.42
N GLY A 107 -51.82 -12.16 7.88
CA GLY A 107 -51.20 -11.40 8.98
C GLY A 107 -50.94 -12.21 10.26
N ARG A 108 -49.66 -12.51 10.56
CA ARG A 108 -49.05 -12.51 11.91
C ARG A 108 -47.52 -12.69 11.84
N ALA A 109 -46.84 -12.36 12.94
CA ALA A 109 -45.38 -12.27 13.09
C ALA A 109 -44.90 -13.07 14.32
N ALA A 110 -43.57 -13.25 14.43
CA ALA A 110 -42.78 -13.65 15.62
C ALA A 110 -43.15 -15.00 16.27
N SER A 111 -42.24 -15.76 16.89
CA SER A 111 -41.23 -15.37 17.89
C SER A 111 -40.13 -16.44 18.08
N ASP A 112 -39.14 -16.12 18.90
CA ASP A 112 -38.09 -17.02 19.41
C ASP A 112 -38.61 -18.15 20.32
N ALA A 113 -37.79 -19.21 20.53
CA ALA A 113 -37.46 -19.79 21.86
C ALA A 113 -36.55 -21.05 21.76
N ASP A 114 -35.79 -21.30 22.83
CA ASP A 114 -34.85 -22.42 23.04
C ASP A 114 -35.52 -23.80 23.24
N GLY A 115 -34.74 -24.90 23.18
CA GLY A 115 -35.24 -26.23 23.60
C GLY A 115 -34.34 -27.45 23.41
N VAL A 116 -33.55 -27.76 24.44
CA VAL A 116 -32.66 -28.94 24.64
C VAL A 116 -33.27 -30.33 24.37
N GLY A 117 -32.47 -31.26 23.82
CA GLY A 117 -32.66 -32.73 23.88
C GLY A 117 -32.45 -33.46 22.54
N GLY A 118 -31.91 -34.69 22.43
CA GLY A 118 -31.35 -35.59 23.45
C GLY A 118 -31.62 -37.08 23.13
N LEU A 119 -30.57 -37.86 22.79
CA LEU A 119 -30.49 -39.34 22.69
C LEU A 119 -31.07 -40.07 21.45
N GLY A 120 -30.36 -41.11 20.99
CA GLY A 120 -30.87 -42.19 20.10
C GLY A 120 -29.90 -42.68 19.00
N GLY A 121 -29.17 -43.78 19.21
CA GLY A 121 -28.16 -44.33 18.26
C GLY A 121 -28.70 -44.96 16.97
N GLY A 122 -27.90 -45.57 16.08
CA GLY A 122 -26.45 -45.79 16.07
C GLY A 122 -26.01 -46.92 15.10
N ARG A 123 -24.72 -46.91 14.67
CA ARG A 123 -24.04 -47.84 13.72
C ARG A 123 -24.45 -47.63 12.23
N GLU A 124 -23.59 -47.76 11.21
CA GLU A 124 -22.26 -48.41 11.06
C GLU A 124 -21.13 -47.49 10.48
N ARG A 125 -19.95 -48.07 10.17
CA ARG A 125 -18.65 -47.45 9.79
C ARG A 125 -18.42 -47.46 8.24
N PRO A 126 -17.26 -47.04 7.65
CA PRO A 126 -16.08 -46.33 8.16
C PRO A 126 -15.61 -45.10 7.31
N THR A 127 -14.52 -44.49 7.81
CA THR A 127 -13.67 -43.40 7.28
C THR A 127 -13.20 -43.46 5.81
N SER A 128 -13.13 -42.32 5.11
CA SER A 128 -11.87 -41.63 4.68
C SER A 128 -12.10 -40.54 3.60
N ALA A 129 -11.13 -39.63 3.43
CA ALA A 129 -11.14 -38.46 2.50
C ALA A 129 -10.47 -38.81 1.14
N PRO A 130 -10.04 -37.86 0.26
CA PRO A 130 -10.52 -36.51 -0.10
C PRO A 130 -10.86 -36.40 -1.62
N PRO A 131 -11.35 -35.27 -2.17
CA PRO A 131 -11.43 -35.09 -3.62
C PRO A 131 -10.05 -34.85 -4.25
N GLY A 132 -9.50 -35.89 -4.88
CA GLY A 132 -8.22 -35.85 -5.59
C GLY A 132 -8.29 -35.30 -7.03
N ALA A 133 -7.11 -35.04 -7.59
CA ALA A 133 -6.90 -34.52 -8.94
C ALA A 133 -7.57 -35.33 -10.06
N ARG A 134 -7.95 -34.67 -11.16
CA ARG A 134 -8.27 -35.34 -12.43
C ARG A 134 -6.98 -35.84 -13.12
N PRO A 135 -6.87 -37.15 -13.45
CA PRO A 135 -5.66 -37.72 -14.05
C PRO A 135 -5.66 -37.68 -15.58
N ARG A 136 -4.47 -37.93 -16.15
CA ARG A 136 -4.27 -38.29 -17.57
C ARG A 136 -4.84 -39.68 -17.89
N ARG A 137 -5.15 -39.92 -19.17
CA ARG A 137 -5.16 -41.23 -19.86
C ARG A 137 -4.26 -41.07 -21.10
N SER A 138 -3.08 -41.70 -21.16
CA SER A 138 -2.75 -43.12 -21.48
C SER A 138 -2.66 -43.36 -23.00
N THR A 139 -1.44 -43.44 -23.58
CA THR A 139 -0.81 -44.69 -24.13
C THR A 139 -1.69 -45.44 -25.14
N GLY A 140 -1.34 -45.79 -26.38
CA GLY A 140 -0.06 -46.00 -27.10
C GLY A 140 -0.20 -47.33 -27.92
N ALA A 141 0.59 -47.70 -28.93
CA ALA A 141 1.66 -47.08 -29.74
C ALA A 141 2.01 -48.04 -30.92
N SER A 142 2.55 -47.59 -32.07
CA SER A 142 3.44 -48.41 -32.96
C SER A 142 3.93 -47.69 -34.24
N GLY A 143 5.05 -48.19 -34.83
CA GLY A 143 5.54 -47.90 -36.21
C GLY A 143 6.24 -46.54 -36.40
N VAL A 144 7.58 -46.38 -36.32
CA VAL A 144 8.69 -46.92 -37.15
C VAL A 144 8.70 -46.40 -38.61
N GLY A 145 9.72 -45.61 -38.96
CA GLY A 145 10.07 -45.25 -40.35
C GLY A 145 10.39 -43.76 -40.58
N GLY A 146 11.68 -43.39 -40.58
CA GLY A 146 12.17 -42.20 -41.31
C GLY A 146 12.89 -42.65 -42.59
N PRO A 147 13.82 -41.86 -43.17
CA PRO A 147 14.02 -40.41 -43.07
C PRO A 147 14.22 -39.74 -44.46
N GLY A 148 14.55 -38.44 -44.47
CA GLY A 148 15.12 -37.74 -45.64
C GLY A 148 14.13 -36.86 -46.42
N GLY A 149 14.55 -35.71 -46.98
CA GLY A 149 15.87 -35.10 -46.90
C GLY A 149 15.91 -33.67 -47.47
N VAL A 150 17.09 -33.05 -47.32
CA VAL A 150 17.62 -31.93 -48.13
C VAL A 150 16.92 -31.77 -49.50
N GLY A 151 16.49 -30.57 -49.90
CA GLY A 151 17.37 -29.42 -50.11
C GLY A 151 16.88 -28.60 -51.32
N PRO A 152 17.71 -27.75 -51.94
CA PRO A 152 17.43 -26.31 -51.85
C PRO A 152 17.48 -25.54 -53.19
N PHE A 153 17.21 -24.23 -53.14
CA PHE A 153 17.30 -23.26 -54.24
C PHE A 153 16.27 -23.49 -55.38
N ARG A 154 16.03 -22.58 -56.33
CA ARG A 154 16.76 -21.35 -56.73
C ARG A 154 15.80 -20.29 -57.31
N ALA A 155 16.27 -19.05 -57.38
CA ALA A 155 15.57 -17.95 -58.05
C ALA A 155 15.74 -17.96 -59.58
N GLY A 156 14.82 -17.27 -60.26
CA GLY A 156 14.93 -16.79 -61.64
C GLY A 156 13.57 -16.78 -62.35
N ALA A 157 13.25 -15.89 -63.29
CA ALA A 157 13.71 -14.56 -63.70
C ALA A 157 13.00 -14.26 -65.05
N GLY A 158 12.58 -13.02 -65.30
CA GLY A 158 11.96 -12.58 -66.56
C GLY A 158 10.50 -13.05 -66.75
N GLY A 159 9.65 -12.36 -67.51
CA GLY A 159 9.73 -11.06 -68.19
C GLY A 159 8.33 -10.76 -68.75
N GLY A 160 7.77 -9.56 -68.61
CA GLY A 160 7.85 -8.55 -69.69
C GLY A 160 6.64 -8.64 -70.63
N GLY A 161 5.83 -7.59 -70.75
CA GLY A 161 4.70 -7.51 -71.68
C GLY A 161 3.50 -6.75 -71.12
N GLY A 162 3.28 -5.52 -71.61
CA GLY A 162 2.11 -4.71 -71.23
C GLY A 162 0.86 -5.04 -72.05
N GLY A 163 -0.31 -4.70 -71.51
CA GLY A 163 -1.60 -4.82 -72.19
C GLY A 163 -2.71 -4.21 -71.34
N ALA A 164 -3.12 -2.99 -71.66
CA ALA A 164 -4.16 -2.29 -70.93
C ALA A 164 -5.56 -2.81 -71.33
N ALA A 165 -6.38 -3.16 -70.34
CA ALA A 165 -7.82 -3.33 -70.47
C ALA A 165 -8.50 -2.94 -69.15
N GLY A 166 -8.60 -1.64 -68.89
CA GLY A 166 -9.27 -1.12 -67.70
C GLY A 166 -10.78 -0.99 -67.91
N VAL A 167 -11.57 -1.81 -67.20
CA VAL A 167 -12.97 -1.51 -66.86
C VAL A 167 -13.24 -2.05 -65.45
N GLY A 168 -13.81 -1.25 -64.56
CA GLY A 168 -14.34 -1.77 -63.28
C GLY A 168 -14.24 -0.89 -62.04
N ARG A 169 -13.43 0.19 -62.04
CA ARG A 169 -13.30 1.10 -60.87
C ARG A 169 -14.05 2.42 -60.98
N ALA A 170 -14.49 2.81 -62.18
CA ALA A 170 -15.25 4.05 -62.38
C ALA A 170 -16.74 3.91 -61.97
N ALA A 171 -17.37 2.78 -62.32
CA ALA A 171 -18.82 2.60 -62.19
C ALA A 171 -19.38 2.52 -60.75
N SER A 172 -18.54 2.44 -59.71
CA SER A 172 -19.00 2.45 -58.30
C SER A 172 -18.93 3.83 -57.64
N ALA A 173 -18.25 4.81 -58.27
CA ALA A 173 -18.11 6.15 -57.71
C ALA A 173 -19.40 6.97 -57.91
N ASP A 174 -20.00 6.88 -59.10
CA ASP A 174 -21.19 7.66 -59.49
C ASP A 174 -22.44 7.30 -58.67
N LEU A 175 -22.53 6.06 -58.17
CA LEU A 175 -23.68 5.56 -57.37
C LEU A 175 -23.53 5.79 -55.86
N LEU A 176 -22.41 6.37 -55.39
CA LEU A 176 -22.14 6.53 -53.96
C LEU A 176 -23.19 7.39 -53.20
N PRO A 177 -23.74 8.48 -53.76
CA PRO A 177 -24.78 9.27 -53.10
C PRO A 177 -26.09 8.47 -52.93
N GLU A 178 -26.50 7.72 -53.96
CA GLU A 178 -27.70 6.88 -53.95
C GLU A 178 -27.54 5.70 -52.97
N LEU A 179 -26.35 5.11 -52.90
CA LEU A 179 -26.00 4.07 -51.94
C LEU A 179 -26.18 4.52 -50.48
N LEU A 180 -25.74 5.75 -50.16
CA LEU A 180 -25.88 6.32 -48.81
C LEU A 180 -27.35 6.61 -48.44
N GLN A 181 -28.17 7.04 -49.41
CA GLN A 181 -29.62 7.20 -49.19
C GLN A 181 -30.31 5.85 -48.95
N LEU A 182 -29.93 4.80 -49.69
CA LEU A 182 -30.42 3.44 -49.50
C LEU A 182 -30.01 2.85 -48.13
N GLU A 183 -28.80 3.15 -47.65
CA GLU A 183 -28.34 2.74 -46.31
C GLU A 183 -29.15 3.36 -45.18
N GLU A 184 -29.41 4.68 -45.22
CA GLU A 184 -30.16 5.32 -44.16
C GLU A 184 -31.66 4.94 -44.22
N LYS A 185 -32.22 4.72 -45.42
CA LYS A 185 -33.56 4.15 -45.58
C LYS A 185 -33.67 2.74 -44.99
N LEU A 186 -32.65 1.89 -45.17
CA LEU A 186 -32.61 0.56 -44.56
C LEU A 186 -32.51 0.63 -43.02
N ARG A 187 -31.69 1.54 -42.48
CA ARG A 187 -31.64 1.79 -41.03
C ARG A 187 -32.95 2.31 -40.48
N GLU A 188 -33.64 3.20 -41.19
CA GLU A 188 -34.95 3.70 -40.76
C GLU A 188 -35.99 2.57 -40.69
N VAL A 189 -36.04 1.70 -41.70
CA VAL A 189 -36.91 0.51 -41.69
C VAL A 189 -36.56 -0.42 -40.52
N LEU A 190 -35.27 -0.69 -40.28
CA LEU A 190 -34.82 -1.52 -39.16
C LEU A 190 -35.16 -0.91 -37.79
N ARG A 191 -35.00 0.41 -37.62
CA ARG A 191 -35.40 1.15 -36.39
C ARG A 191 -36.90 1.07 -36.14
N ARG A 192 -37.72 1.22 -37.19
CA ARG A 192 -39.19 1.14 -37.11
C ARG A 192 -39.68 -0.29 -36.83
N ALA A 193 -38.95 -1.31 -37.30
CA ALA A 193 -39.27 -2.73 -37.09
C ALA A 193 -38.72 -3.31 -35.76
N ALA A 194 -37.74 -2.65 -35.12
CA ALA A 194 -37.15 -3.09 -33.87
C ALA A 194 -38.13 -2.89 -32.69
N ALA A 195 -38.50 -4.00 -32.04
CA ALA A 195 -39.28 -4.01 -30.81
C ALA A 195 -38.37 -3.97 -29.56
N VAL A 196 -38.94 -3.65 -28.39
CA VAL A 196 -38.23 -3.51 -27.09
C VAL A 196 -37.28 -4.68 -26.75
N HIS A 197 -37.57 -5.89 -27.24
CA HIS A 197 -36.77 -7.09 -27.01
C HIS A 197 -36.04 -7.65 -28.25
N VAL A 198 -36.11 -6.99 -29.41
CA VAL A 198 -35.47 -7.47 -30.66
C VAL A 198 -34.63 -6.35 -31.30
N LYS A 199 -33.30 -6.53 -31.28
CA LYS A 199 -32.34 -5.55 -31.83
C LYS A 199 -32.36 -5.56 -33.37
N GLU A 200 -32.09 -4.39 -33.98
CA GLU A 200 -31.95 -4.21 -35.44
C GLU A 200 -31.06 -5.29 -36.10
N ARG A 201 -29.91 -5.59 -35.49
CA ARG A 201 -28.98 -6.63 -35.92
C ARG A 201 -29.62 -8.01 -36.04
N THR A 202 -30.52 -8.36 -35.11
CA THR A 202 -31.20 -9.66 -35.10
C THR A 202 -32.20 -9.76 -36.25
N LEU A 203 -32.97 -8.69 -36.52
CA LEU A 203 -33.90 -8.63 -37.66
C LEU A 203 -33.18 -8.76 -38.99
N LEU A 204 -32.05 -8.06 -39.16
CA LEU A 204 -31.26 -8.12 -40.38
C LEU A 204 -30.66 -9.51 -40.61
N LEU A 205 -30.08 -10.13 -39.56
CA LEU A 205 -29.59 -11.51 -39.64
C LEU A 205 -30.69 -12.52 -39.90
N GLN A 206 -31.89 -12.34 -39.33
CA GLN A 206 -33.05 -13.20 -39.63
C GLN A 206 -33.45 -13.13 -41.10
N ALA A 207 -33.50 -11.93 -41.70
CA ALA A 207 -33.83 -11.78 -43.13
C ALA A 207 -32.79 -12.45 -44.05
N PHE A 208 -31.49 -12.33 -43.73
CA PHE A 208 -30.43 -13.07 -44.42
C PHE A 208 -30.55 -14.59 -44.21
N ALA A 209 -30.90 -15.04 -43.01
CA ALA A 209 -31.07 -16.46 -42.70
C ALA A 209 -32.22 -17.09 -43.49
N THR A 210 -33.34 -16.38 -43.64
CA THR A 210 -34.49 -16.80 -44.46
C THR A 210 -34.11 -17.02 -45.91
N VAL A 211 -33.35 -16.10 -46.52
CA VAL A 211 -32.91 -16.21 -47.93
C VAL A 211 -31.83 -17.28 -48.12
N LEU A 212 -31.03 -17.56 -47.09
CA LEU A 212 -30.05 -18.66 -47.08
C LEU A 212 -30.64 -19.99 -46.61
N ALA A 213 -31.94 -20.06 -46.28
CA ALA A 213 -32.63 -21.23 -45.72
C ALA A 213 -31.96 -21.83 -44.47
N LYS A 214 -31.42 -20.97 -43.58
CA LYS A 214 -30.75 -21.35 -42.32
C LYS A 214 -31.47 -20.76 -41.10
N ARG A 215 -31.12 -21.21 -39.88
CA ARG A 215 -31.49 -20.47 -38.67
C ARG A 215 -30.53 -19.29 -38.50
N TYR A 216 -31.00 -18.17 -37.96
CA TYR A 216 -30.18 -16.98 -37.78
C TYR A 216 -28.99 -17.18 -36.82
N THR A 217 -29.07 -18.18 -35.94
CA THR A 217 -28.01 -18.64 -35.04
C THR A 217 -26.84 -19.30 -35.77
N ASP A 218 -27.10 -19.81 -36.97
CA ASP A 218 -26.15 -20.62 -37.74
C ASP A 218 -25.34 -19.75 -38.71
N LEU A 219 -25.65 -18.45 -38.80
CA LEU A 219 -24.92 -17.46 -39.59
C LEU A 219 -23.63 -17.04 -38.89
N GLY A 220 -22.50 -17.50 -39.42
CA GLY A 220 -21.17 -17.10 -38.99
C GLY A 220 -20.48 -16.16 -39.98
N ALA A 221 -19.27 -15.71 -39.64
CA ALA A 221 -18.44 -14.85 -40.51
C ALA A 221 -17.99 -15.51 -41.84
N ARG A 222 -18.37 -16.78 -42.08
CA ARG A 222 -18.12 -17.52 -43.33
C ARG A 222 -19.35 -17.63 -44.23
N ASP A 223 -20.54 -17.26 -43.75
CA ASP A 223 -21.75 -17.24 -44.56
C ASP A 223 -21.77 -16.04 -45.49
N LYS A 224 -22.03 -16.30 -46.77
CA LYS A 224 -21.88 -15.34 -47.86
C LYS A 224 -23.11 -15.36 -48.76
N VAL A 225 -23.46 -14.20 -49.27
CA VAL A 225 -24.57 -14.01 -50.22
C VAL A 225 -24.04 -13.58 -51.59
N ASN A 226 -24.77 -13.96 -52.64
CA ASN A 226 -24.60 -13.42 -53.99
C ASN A 226 -25.48 -12.17 -54.19
N THR A 227 -25.29 -11.49 -55.32
CA THR A 227 -25.99 -10.24 -55.67
C THR A 227 -27.52 -10.40 -55.61
N ASP A 228 -28.07 -11.44 -56.23
CA ASP A 228 -29.52 -11.63 -56.35
C ASP A 228 -30.17 -11.98 -54.99
N GLN A 229 -29.49 -12.77 -54.16
CA GLN A 229 -29.89 -13.04 -52.77
C GLN A 229 -29.91 -11.75 -51.94
N PHE A 230 -28.93 -10.87 -52.10
CA PHE A 230 -28.88 -9.59 -51.40
C PHE A 230 -30.01 -8.65 -51.85
N VAL A 231 -30.31 -8.58 -53.15
CA VAL A 231 -31.48 -7.84 -53.68
C VAL A 231 -32.78 -8.38 -53.08
N LEU A 232 -32.93 -9.70 -52.94
CA LEU A 232 -34.11 -10.32 -52.32
C LEU A 232 -34.25 -9.95 -50.84
N VAL A 233 -33.16 -9.91 -50.07
CA VAL A 233 -33.18 -9.45 -48.67
C VAL A 233 -33.60 -7.98 -48.58
N MET A 234 -33.10 -7.10 -49.45
CA MET A 234 -33.52 -5.69 -49.47
C MET A 234 -35.00 -5.53 -49.83
N ARG A 235 -35.49 -6.34 -50.78
CA ARG A 235 -36.91 -6.37 -51.15
C ARG A 235 -37.81 -6.79 -49.99
N ASN A 236 -37.35 -7.71 -49.12
CA ASN A 236 -38.09 -8.09 -47.90
C ASN A 236 -38.22 -6.93 -46.89
N PHE A 237 -37.30 -5.96 -46.91
CA PHE A 237 -37.40 -4.70 -46.16
C PHE A 237 -38.12 -3.57 -46.93
N GLY A 238 -38.78 -3.88 -48.06
CA GLY A 238 -39.48 -2.90 -48.88
C GLY A 238 -38.56 -1.98 -49.70
N ILE A 239 -37.29 -2.33 -49.85
CA ILE A 239 -36.29 -1.52 -50.57
C ILE A 239 -35.93 -2.22 -51.88
N SER A 240 -36.39 -1.64 -52.99
CA SER A 240 -36.02 -2.10 -54.33
C SER A 240 -34.65 -1.53 -54.71
N ILE A 241 -33.70 -2.40 -55.05
CA ILE A 241 -32.36 -2.04 -55.52
C ILE A 241 -32.04 -2.82 -56.81
N SER A 242 -31.27 -2.21 -57.71
CA SER A 242 -30.81 -2.90 -58.93
C SER A 242 -29.53 -3.71 -58.69
N ASN A 243 -29.21 -4.63 -59.60
CA ASN A 243 -27.97 -5.41 -59.53
C ASN A 243 -26.69 -4.55 -59.63
N ALA A 244 -26.78 -3.29 -60.11
CA ALA A 244 -25.67 -2.34 -60.03
C ALA A 244 -25.46 -1.82 -58.60
N HIS A 245 -26.54 -1.43 -57.91
CA HIS A 245 -26.51 -1.01 -56.50
C HIS A 245 -26.01 -2.13 -55.58
N ALA A 246 -26.50 -3.35 -55.77
CA ALA A 246 -26.05 -4.51 -54.99
C ALA A 246 -24.55 -4.80 -55.17
N ARG A 247 -24.00 -4.60 -56.39
CA ARG A 247 -22.54 -4.68 -56.62
C ARG A 247 -21.78 -3.57 -55.91
N ALA A 248 -22.28 -2.33 -55.92
CA ALA A 248 -21.68 -1.22 -55.18
C ALA A 248 -21.68 -1.46 -53.65
N PHE A 249 -22.73 -2.09 -53.09
CA PHE A 249 -22.74 -2.57 -51.71
C PHE A 249 -21.61 -3.60 -51.46
N PHE A 250 -21.44 -4.57 -52.36
CA PHE A 250 -20.41 -5.61 -52.23
C PHE A 250 -18.98 -5.03 -52.32
N ASP A 251 -18.80 -3.98 -53.13
CA ASP A 251 -17.52 -3.26 -53.25
C ASP A 251 -17.22 -2.40 -52.01
N LYS A 252 -18.25 -1.79 -51.39
CA LYS A 252 -18.09 -0.99 -50.16
C LYS A 252 -17.84 -1.84 -48.91
N TYR A 253 -18.54 -2.95 -48.75
CA TYR A 253 -18.50 -3.79 -47.53
C TYR A 253 -17.60 -5.03 -47.64
N GLY A 254 -17.01 -5.26 -48.82
CA GLY A 254 -16.01 -6.29 -49.08
C GLY A 254 -16.61 -7.61 -49.56
N LYS A 255 -16.10 -8.08 -50.70
CA LYS A 255 -16.45 -9.37 -51.34
C LYS A 255 -15.26 -10.32 -51.40
N ASP A 256 -15.52 -11.62 -51.44
CA ASP A 256 -14.48 -12.64 -51.60
C ASP A 256 -14.00 -12.78 -53.06
N THR A 257 -13.00 -13.64 -53.29
CA THR A 257 -12.44 -13.93 -54.62
C THR A 257 -13.43 -14.54 -55.61
N ARG A 258 -14.63 -14.93 -55.17
CA ARG A 258 -15.74 -15.43 -55.99
C ARG A 258 -16.88 -14.41 -56.12
N GLY A 259 -16.68 -13.18 -55.65
CA GLY A 259 -17.65 -12.09 -55.73
C GLY A 259 -18.79 -12.16 -54.72
N LEU A 260 -18.66 -12.96 -53.65
CA LEU A 260 -19.70 -13.13 -52.63
C LEU A 260 -19.39 -12.29 -51.38
N MET A 261 -20.38 -11.61 -50.82
CA MET A 261 -20.22 -10.76 -49.62
C MET A 261 -20.53 -11.53 -48.33
N PRO A 262 -19.64 -11.51 -47.30
CA PRO A 262 -19.94 -12.09 -46.00
C PRO A 262 -21.06 -11.33 -45.27
N VAL A 263 -22.09 -12.06 -44.82
CA VAL A 263 -23.29 -11.47 -44.20
C VAL A 263 -22.95 -10.67 -42.94
N MET A 264 -22.02 -11.18 -42.13
CA MET A 264 -21.62 -10.55 -40.86
C MET A 264 -20.91 -9.21 -41.09
N ASN A 265 -20.04 -9.11 -42.11
CA ASN A 265 -19.32 -7.88 -42.42
C ASN A 265 -20.30 -6.74 -42.75
N PHE A 266 -21.27 -7.01 -43.63
CA PHE A 266 -22.32 -6.05 -43.98
C PHE A 266 -23.20 -5.69 -42.78
N THR A 267 -23.69 -6.70 -42.04
CA THR A 267 -24.60 -6.51 -40.90
C THR A 267 -23.93 -5.67 -39.79
N ASP A 268 -22.71 -6.02 -39.39
CA ASP A 268 -22.01 -5.32 -38.32
C ASP A 268 -21.63 -3.91 -38.76
N ALA A 269 -21.15 -3.71 -40.00
CA ALA A 269 -20.81 -2.38 -40.50
C ALA A 269 -22.04 -1.46 -40.70
N LEU A 270 -23.20 -2.00 -41.09
CA LEU A 270 -24.43 -1.23 -41.20
C LEU A 270 -24.93 -0.76 -39.83
N VAL A 271 -24.97 -1.67 -38.84
CA VAL A 271 -25.49 -1.42 -37.48
C VAL A 271 -24.52 -0.58 -36.61
N MET A 272 -23.22 -0.59 -36.89
CA MET A 272 -22.24 0.28 -36.19
C MET A 272 -22.47 1.79 -36.41
N GLY A 273 -23.27 2.17 -37.42
CA GLY A 273 -23.64 3.55 -37.71
C GLY A 273 -22.61 4.31 -38.55
N ALA A 274 -23.08 5.21 -39.42
CA ALA A 274 -22.22 6.03 -40.29
C ALA A 274 -21.13 6.81 -39.55
N PRO A 275 -21.34 7.38 -38.34
CA PRO A 275 -20.28 8.06 -37.60
C PRO A 275 -19.07 7.16 -37.28
N ARG A 276 -19.29 5.88 -36.97
CA ARG A 276 -18.18 4.95 -36.70
C ARG A 276 -17.44 4.52 -37.95
N LEU A 277 -18.12 4.39 -39.09
CA LEU A 277 -17.44 4.12 -40.37
C LEU A 277 -16.63 5.35 -40.85
N ALA A 278 -17.17 6.57 -40.67
CA ALA A 278 -16.46 7.80 -40.99
C ALA A 278 -15.23 8.03 -40.10
N MET A 279 -15.31 7.70 -38.80
CA MET A 279 -14.12 7.72 -37.93
C MET A 279 -13.12 6.60 -38.26
N ALA A 280 -13.59 5.43 -38.71
CA ALA A 280 -12.73 4.30 -39.08
C ALA A 280 -11.92 4.51 -40.37
N THR A 281 -12.29 5.49 -41.21
CA THR A 281 -11.60 5.75 -42.49
C THR A 281 -10.58 6.89 -42.45
N HIS A 282 -10.47 7.68 -41.37
CA HIS A 282 -9.56 8.84 -41.33
C HIS A 282 -8.82 9.14 -40.01
N GLU A 283 -9.00 8.40 -38.92
CA GLU A 283 -8.14 8.54 -37.73
C GLU A 283 -7.08 7.43 -37.67
N GLU A 284 -5.79 7.80 -37.73
CA GLU A 284 -4.71 6.90 -37.32
C GLU A 284 -4.85 6.62 -35.81
N VAL A 285 -4.94 5.33 -35.45
CA VAL A 285 -5.06 4.88 -34.06
C VAL A 285 -3.78 4.19 -33.64
N GLN A 286 -3.02 4.81 -32.74
CA GLN A 286 -1.86 4.17 -32.12
C GLN A 286 -2.31 3.13 -31.10
N ARG A 287 -1.56 2.02 -31.01
CA ARG A 287 -1.72 1.01 -29.98
C ARG A 287 -0.51 1.01 -29.05
N GLY A 288 -0.77 1.08 -27.75
CA GLY A 288 0.24 1.21 -26.69
C GLY A 288 0.72 2.63 -26.45
N ALA A 289 1.41 2.81 -25.32
CA ALA A 289 2.19 3.98 -24.98
C ALA A 289 3.33 4.22 -26.00
N TYR A 290 4.02 5.36 -25.92
CA TYR A 290 5.16 5.63 -26.81
C TYR A 290 6.32 4.67 -26.55
N VAL A 291 7.17 4.45 -27.55
CA VAL A 291 8.34 3.58 -27.43
C VAL A 291 9.60 4.46 -27.33
N ALA A 292 10.45 4.18 -26.33
CA ALA A 292 11.71 4.89 -26.16
C ALA A 292 12.55 4.90 -27.44
N GLY A 293 13.12 6.06 -27.79
CA GLY A 293 13.91 6.24 -29.02
C GLY A 293 13.12 6.29 -30.33
N LYS A 294 11.78 6.27 -30.30
CA LYS A 294 10.93 6.58 -31.46
C LYS A 294 10.27 7.96 -31.33
N PRO A 295 9.96 8.65 -32.44
CA PRO A 295 9.23 9.92 -32.39
C PRO A 295 7.86 9.77 -31.71
N ALA A 296 7.62 10.56 -30.66
CA ALA A 296 6.35 10.61 -29.94
C ALA A 296 5.40 11.67 -30.53
N SER A 297 5.33 11.74 -31.87
CA SER A 297 4.62 12.78 -32.64
C SER A 297 3.18 12.44 -33.00
N HIS A 298 2.66 11.30 -32.55
CA HIS A 298 1.25 10.94 -32.75
C HIS A 298 0.35 11.90 -31.98
N THR A 299 -0.72 12.38 -32.61
CA THR A 299 -1.72 13.28 -31.99
C THR A 299 -3.16 12.74 -32.08
N GLY A 300 -3.33 11.60 -32.77
CA GLY A 300 -4.59 10.89 -32.88
C GLY A 300 -4.92 10.08 -31.62
N LYS A 301 -5.90 9.20 -31.74
CA LYS A 301 -6.35 8.34 -30.64
C LYS A 301 -5.28 7.30 -30.28
N ILE A 302 -5.10 7.04 -28.99
CA ILE A 302 -4.22 6.02 -28.42
C ILE A 302 -5.07 4.99 -27.68
N LEU A 303 -4.88 3.71 -27.96
CA LEU A 303 -5.48 2.57 -27.24
C LEU A 303 -4.38 1.79 -26.52
N TYR A 304 -4.44 1.66 -25.19
CA TYR A 304 -3.48 0.88 -24.41
C TYR A 304 -4.21 -0.15 -23.53
N PRO A 305 -3.62 -1.32 -23.20
CA PRO A 305 -4.35 -2.48 -22.66
C PRO A 305 -5.16 -2.19 -21.39
N GLU A 306 -4.60 -1.36 -20.51
CA GLU A 306 -5.12 -1.05 -19.18
C GLU A 306 -6.26 0.00 -19.22
N CYS A 307 -6.61 0.55 -20.39
CA CYS A 307 -7.77 1.44 -20.55
C CYS A 307 -8.68 1.04 -21.70
N LYS A 308 -9.95 0.74 -21.37
CA LYS A 308 -11.00 0.39 -22.35
C LYS A 308 -11.34 1.55 -23.29
N LYS A 309 -11.18 2.79 -22.82
CA LYS A 309 -11.46 4.01 -23.59
C LYS A 309 -10.16 4.53 -24.17
N GLY A 310 -10.15 4.86 -25.46
CA GLY A 310 -9.00 5.53 -26.04
C GLY A 310 -8.76 6.90 -25.39
N VAL A 311 -7.49 7.21 -25.19
CA VAL A 311 -7.02 8.53 -24.73
C VAL A 311 -6.45 9.29 -25.92
N TRP A 312 -6.24 10.59 -25.75
CA TRP A 312 -5.62 11.45 -26.76
C TRP A 312 -4.49 12.25 -26.10
N PRO A 313 -3.38 12.49 -26.81
CA PRO A 313 -2.44 13.53 -26.45
C PRO A 313 -3.14 14.90 -26.44
N PRO A 314 -2.77 15.83 -25.54
CA PRO A 314 -3.19 17.22 -25.63
C PRO A 314 -2.83 17.84 -26.99
N SER A 315 -3.61 18.82 -27.45
CA SER A 315 -3.37 19.53 -28.71
C SER A 315 -2.02 20.24 -28.74
N ASN A 316 -1.48 20.60 -27.58
CA ASN A 316 -0.18 21.23 -27.37
C ASN A 316 0.90 20.24 -26.86
N TRP A 317 0.74 18.95 -27.12
CA TRP A 317 1.70 17.92 -26.72
C TRP A 317 3.11 18.19 -27.27
N ASP A 318 4.11 18.22 -26.38
CA ASP A 318 5.54 18.28 -26.75
C ASP A 318 6.14 16.85 -26.75
N PRO A 319 6.51 16.29 -27.92
CA PRO A 319 7.12 14.97 -28.01
C PRO A 319 8.41 14.80 -27.17
N ARG A 320 9.13 15.89 -26.86
CA ARG A 320 10.35 15.84 -26.02
C ARG A 320 10.06 15.40 -24.60
N LEU A 321 8.83 15.56 -24.12
CA LEU A 321 8.42 15.05 -22.81
C LEU A 321 8.40 13.52 -22.77
N ALA A 322 8.23 12.83 -23.90
CA ALA A 322 8.43 11.39 -23.98
C ALA A 322 9.90 10.99 -23.81
N GLU A 323 10.85 11.80 -24.31
CA GLU A 323 12.29 11.57 -24.10
C GLU A 323 12.64 11.67 -22.61
N ARG A 324 12.07 12.64 -21.88
CA ARG A 324 12.19 12.71 -20.41
C ARG A 324 11.52 11.51 -19.72
N SER A 325 10.35 11.08 -20.20
CA SER A 325 9.66 9.88 -19.69
C SER A 325 10.46 8.58 -19.91
N ALA A 326 11.42 8.55 -20.82
CA ALA A 326 12.31 7.42 -21.06
C ALA A 326 13.59 7.44 -20.20
N GLN A 327 13.75 8.43 -19.32
CA GLN A 327 14.90 8.61 -18.43
C GLN A 327 14.48 8.45 -16.96
N LEU A 328 15.43 8.06 -16.10
CA LEU A 328 15.21 8.06 -14.65
C LEU A 328 15.02 9.50 -14.13
N PRO A 329 14.24 9.70 -13.05
CA PRO A 329 14.20 10.98 -12.33
C PRO A 329 15.56 11.39 -11.77
N ASP A 330 15.82 12.70 -11.78
CA ASP A 330 16.98 13.37 -11.16
C ASP A 330 16.85 13.51 -9.63
N VAL A 331 15.66 13.27 -9.09
CA VAL A 331 15.35 13.22 -7.67
C VAL A 331 15.17 11.78 -7.19
N ARG A 332 15.48 11.54 -5.91
CA ARG A 332 15.31 10.25 -5.22
C ARG A 332 14.54 10.44 -3.92
N LEU A 333 14.01 9.34 -3.39
CA LEU A 333 13.47 9.27 -2.04
C LEU A 333 14.51 8.64 -1.10
N ALA A 334 14.53 9.11 0.14
CA ALA A 334 15.22 8.47 1.25
C ALA A 334 14.20 8.24 2.37
N LEU A 335 14.06 7.00 2.84
CA LEU A 335 13.21 6.70 3.99
C LEU A 335 13.73 7.45 5.22
N GLU A 336 12.89 8.29 5.82
CA GLU A 336 13.26 9.20 6.91
C GLU A 336 12.67 8.75 8.25
N PHE A 337 11.40 8.33 8.23
CA PHE A 337 10.69 7.87 9.42
C PHE A 337 9.59 6.87 9.04
N VAL A 338 9.32 5.92 9.93
CA VAL A 338 8.23 4.95 9.83
C VAL A 338 7.43 5.01 11.12
N HIS A 339 6.13 5.26 10.98
CA HIS A 339 5.16 5.16 12.06
C HIS A 339 4.61 3.75 12.13
N GLY A 340 4.50 3.22 13.34
CA GLY A 340 4.07 1.85 13.60
C GLY A 340 5.17 0.94 14.15
N TYR A 341 4.71 -0.13 14.75
CA TYR A 341 5.43 -1.26 15.33
C TYR A 341 4.56 -2.50 15.11
N ASP A 342 5.11 -3.66 14.77
CA ASP A 342 4.30 -4.88 14.69
C ASP A 342 3.91 -5.37 16.10
N GLY A 343 2.78 -4.86 16.59
CA GLY A 343 2.07 -5.39 17.75
C GLY A 343 0.84 -6.23 17.38
N HIS A 344 0.45 -6.28 16.10
CA HIS A 344 -0.76 -6.97 15.68
C HIS A 344 -0.49 -8.46 15.44
N LEU A 345 0.49 -8.76 14.58
CA LEU A 345 0.83 -10.11 14.15
C LEU A 345 1.80 -10.79 15.13
N ALA A 346 2.71 -10.02 15.74
CA ALA A 346 3.68 -10.51 16.71
C ALA A 346 3.08 -11.38 17.83
N THR A 347 3.53 -12.63 17.90
CA THR A 347 3.17 -13.61 18.94
C THR A 347 4.18 -13.71 20.08
N ALA A 348 5.37 -13.12 19.90
CA ALA A 348 6.48 -13.13 20.86
C ALA A 348 7.07 -11.71 21.00
N PRO A 349 7.90 -11.45 22.04
CA PRO A 349 8.62 -10.19 22.18
C PRO A 349 9.51 -9.90 20.96
N ASN A 350 9.40 -8.67 20.45
CA ASN A 350 10.05 -8.23 19.22
C ASN A 350 10.50 -6.75 19.30
N ILE A 351 10.75 -6.26 20.53
CA ILE A 351 11.22 -4.91 20.83
C ILE A 351 12.26 -4.98 21.95
N PHE A 352 13.41 -4.31 21.76
CA PHE A 352 14.57 -4.41 22.63
C PHE A 352 15.37 -3.11 22.70
N TYR A 353 16.20 -2.94 23.73
CA TYR A 353 17.24 -1.91 23.78
C TYR A 353 18.57 -2.43 23.21
N THR A 354 19.20 -1.65 22.34
CA THR A 354 20.58 -1.85 21.91
C THR A 354 21.57 -1.41 23.01
N ALA A 355 22.84 -1.80 22.87
CA ALA A 355 23.94 -1.35 23.75
C ALA A 355 24.16 0.18 23.72
N SER A 356 23.66 0.88 22.69
CA SER A 356 23.73 2.35 22.60
C SER A 356 22.53 3.07 23.24
N GLY A 357 21.61 2.34 23.89
CA GLY A 357 20.36 2.89 24.42
C GLY A 357 19.31 3.23 23.35
N SER A 358 19.58 2.97 22.06
CA SER A 358 18.58 3.04 21.00
C SER A 358 17.60 1.86 21.10
N VAL A 359 16.34 2.06 20.73
CA VAL A 359 15.33 0.99 20.69
C VAL A 359 15.37 0.30 19.33
N VAL A 360 15.30 -1.03 19.29
CA VAL A 360 15.18 -1.81 18.06
C VAL A 360 13.88 -2.63 18.06
N TYR A 361 13.18 -2.63 16.93
CA TYR A 361 11.94 -3.39 16.70
C TYR A 361 11.75 -3.68 15.21
N ASN A 362 10.69 -4.40 14.85
CA ASN A 362 10.28 -4.61 13.45
C ASN A 362 8.89 -4.03 13.14
N VAL A 363 8.69 -3.69 11.87
CA VAL A 363 7.40 -3.29 11.28
C VAL A 363 7.47 -3.56 9.78
N ALA A 364 6.41 -4.13 9.19
CA ALA A 364 6.41 -4.58 7.81
C ALA A 364 7.65 -5.47 7.48
N GLY A 365 8.34 -5.21 6.36
CA GLY A 365 9.61 -5.86 5.99
C GLY A 365 10.86 -5.24 6.63
N LEU A 366 10.73 -4.35 7.62
CA LEU A 366 11.85 -3.56 8.17
C LEU A 366 12.28 -4.01 9.56
N GLY A 367 13.60 -3.99 9.78
CA GLY A 367 14.17 -3.75 11.10
C GLY A 367 14.37 -2.25 11.32
N VAL A 368 13.86 -1.69 12.41
CA VAL A 368 13.96 -0.26 12.75
C VAL A 368 14.83 -0.10 13.99
N VAL A 369 15.81 0.80 13.91
CA VAL A 369 16.60 1.26 15.07
C VAL A 369 16.28 2.72 15.32
N TYR A 370 15.56 2.99 16.41
CA TYR A 370 15.07 4.30 16.81
C TYR A 370 15.97 4.91 17.91
N ASP A 371 16.49 6.10 17.64
CA ASP A 371 17.19 6.92 18.62
C ASP A 371 16.21 7.93 19.24
N LYS A 372 15.93 7.78 20.53
CA LYS A 372 15.05 8.66 21.30
C LYS A 372 15.62 10.05 21.58
N ALA A 373 16.95 10.20 21.63
CA ALA A 373 17.59 11.47 21.95
C ALA A 373 17.51 12.46 20.78
N THR A 374 17.60 11.95 19.55
CA THR A 374 17.47 12.76 18.32
C THR A 374 16.11 12.63 17.62
N HIS A 375 15.24 11.73 18.10
CA HIS A 375 13.97 11.35 17.48
C HIS A 375 14.14 10.91 16.01
N THR A 376 15.21 10.15 15.72
CA THR A 376 15.55 9.66 14.37
C THR A 376 15.48 8.14 14.28
N GLN A 377 15.42 7.62 13.05
CA GLN A 377 15.39 6.18 12.77
C GLN A 377 16.46 5.80 11.74
N ARG A 378 16.95 4.56 11.86
CA ARG A 378 17.75 3.86 10.85
C ARG A 378 17.05 2.55 10.50
N PHE A 379 17.25 2.06 9.28
CA PHE A 379 16.46 0.96 8.71
C PHE A 379 17.33 -0.16 8.16
N PHE A 380 16.99 -1.39 8.53
CA PHE A 380 17.49 -2.61 7.91
C PHE A 380 16.49 -3.07 6.83
N LEU A 381 16.92 -2.96 5.57
CA LEU A 381 16.15 -3.28 4.35
C LEU A 381 16.54 -4.66 3.77
N GLY A 382 16.69 -5.67 4.64
CA GLY A 382 17.17 -6.99 4.24
C GLY A 382 16.10 -8.00 3.81
N HIS A 383 14.82 -7.70 4.03
CA HIS A 383 13.70 -8.61 3.79
C HIS A 383 12.82 -8.12 2.63
N ASP A 384 12.20 -9.07 1.94
CA ASP A 384 11.27 -8.87 0.81
C ASP A 384 9.82 -9.29 1.14
N ASP A 385 9.54 -9.57 2.41
CA ASP A 385 8.24 -9.99 2.96
C ASP A 385 8.22 -9.67 4.48
N ASP A 386 7.10 -9.90 5.18
CA ASP A 386 6.91 -9.61 6.61
C ASP A 386 8.03 -10.18 7.50
N VAL A 387 8.51 -9.35 8.45
CA VAL A 387 9.34 -9.81 9.57
C VAL A 387 8.43 -10.30 10.69
N LEU A 388 8.48 -11.60 11.00
CA LEU A 388 7.59 -12.25 11.99
C LEU A 388 8.17 -12.29 13.40
N CYS A 389 9.50 -12.28 13.53
CA CYS A 389 10.18 -12.40 14.81
C CYS A 389 11.55 -11.71 14.79
N THR A 390 11.94 -11.21 15.97
CA THR A 390 13.17 -10.47 16.20
C THR A 390 13.82 -11.00 17.47
N ALA A 391 15.14 -11.20 17.47
CA ALA A 391 15.93 -11.54 18.65
C ALA A 391 17.19 -10.67 18.71
N LEU A 392 17.52 -10.20 19.91
CA LEU A 392 18.75 -9.44 20.16
C LEU A 392 19.86 -10.37 20.64
N HIS A 393 21.08 -10.16 20.13
CA HIS A 393 22.29 -10.87 20.57
C HIS A 393 22.70 -10.40 21.98
N PRO A 394 23.36 -11.23 22.82
CA PRO A 394 23.68 -10.86 24.21
C PRO A 394 24.54 -9.60 24.38
N ASP A 395 25.38 -9.24 23.40
CA ASP A 395 26.14 -7.98 23.41
C ASP A 395 25.29 -6.73 23.08
N ARG A 396 24.00 -6.91 22.76
CA ARG A 396 23.04 -5.88 22.36
C ARG A 396 23.47 -5.02 21.16
N THR A 397 24.41 -5.48 20.33
CA THR A 397 24.84 -4.82 19.08
C THR A 397 24.25 -5.48 17.83
N LEU A 398 24.15 -6.81 17.82
CA LEU A 398 23.61 -7.59 16.70
C LEU A 398 22.14 -7.96 16.92
N VAL A 399 21.40 -8.01 15.81
CA VAL A 399 19.96 -8.32 15.76
C VAL A 399 19.76 -9.45 14.76
N ALA A 400 18.92 -10.42 15.09
CA ALA A 400 18.43 -11.45 14.17
C ALA A 400 16.94 -11.23 13.88
N THR A 401 16.56 -11.20 12.61
CA THR A 401 15.18 -11.05 12.14
C THR A 401 14.78 -12.23 11.24
N GLY A 402 13.58 -12.78 11.48
CA GLY A 402 13.05 -13.95 10.78
C GLY A 402 11.88 -13.58 9.88
N GLN A 403 11.93 -14.02 8.63
CA GLN A 403 10.99 -13.60 7.57
C GLN A 403 9.84 -14.59 7.33
N LEU A 404 8.70 -14.09 6.88
CA LEU A 404 7.65 -14.83 6.17
C LEU A 404 8.07 -15.11 4.71
N GLY A 405 7.34 -15.99 4.01
CA GLY A 405 7.29 -16.01 2.55
C GLY A 405 7.69 -17.31 1.90
N ARG A 406 7.87 -17.28 0.56
CA ARG A 406 8.21 -18.45 -0.28
C ARG A 406 9.70 -18.82 -0.28
N SER A 407 10.55 -18.00 0.32
CA SER A 407 11.98 -18.27 0.48
C SER A 407 12.44 -17.66 1.80
N PRO A 408 11.89 -18.16 2.93
CA PRO A 408 12.09 -17.55 4.22
C PRO A 408 13.56 -17.67 4.64
N CYS A 409 14.01 -16.68 5.41
CA CYS A 409 15.38 -16.64 5.89
C CYS A 409 15.45 -16.00 7.28
N VAL A 410 16.60 -16.21 7.92
CA VAL A 410 17.01 -15.42 9.08
C VAL A 410 18.12 -14.48 8.64
N ALA A 411 17.97 -13.18 8.86
CA ALA A 411 19.01 -12.20 8.65
C ALA A 411 19.60 -11.79 10.00
N VAL A 412 20.91 -11.88 10.15
CA VAL A 412 21.65 -11.30 11.28
C VAL A 412 22.31 -10.02 10.79
N TRP A 413 22.13 -8.91 11.51
CA TRP A 413 22.57 -7.58 11.11
C TRP A 413 23.04 -6.75 12.32
N ASP A 414 23.93 -5.79 12.07
CA ASP A 414 24.43 -4.87 13.10
C ASP A 414 23.50 -3.65 13.23
N SER A 415 23.07 -3.36 14.47
CA SER A 415 22.16 -2.25 14.78
C SER A 415 22.78 -0.86 14.59
N ASN A 416 24.10 -0.76 14.55
CA ASN A 416 24.79 0.53 14.39
C ASN A 416 24.87 0.97 12.91
N SER A 417 25.23 0.04 12.02
CA SER A 417 25.35 0.29 10.58
C SER A 417 24.11 -0.09 9.78
N CYS A 418 23.17 -0.82 10.37
CA CYS A 418 22.02 -1.44 9.71
C CYS A 418 22.41 -2.31 8.49
N LYS A 419 23.58 -2.98 8.57
CA LYS A 419 24.08 -3.87 7.51
C LYS A 419 23.94 -5.34 7.88
N MET A 420 23.60 -6.16 6.89
CA MET A 420 23.53 -7.61 7.02
C MET A 420 24.92 -8.20 7.24
N VAL A 421 25.09 -8.94 8.33
CA VAL A 421 26.30 -9.69 8.70
C VAL A 421 26.19 -11.13 8.20
N ALA A 422 25.04 -11.78 8.42
CA ALA A 422 24.76 -13.13 7.93
C ALA A 422 23.34 -13.26 7.39
N ARG A 423 23.16 -14.16 6.43
CA ARG A 423 21.85 -14.67 6.01
C ARG A 423 21.89 -16.19 6.14
N LEU A 424 20.98 -16.73 6.93
CA LEU A 424 20.77 -18.16 7.07
C LEU A 424 19.53 -18.51 6.24
N ALA A 425 19.74 -19.29 5.19
CA ALA A 425 18.64 -19.85 4.41
C ALA A 425 18.10 -21.09 5.14
N VAL A 426 16.79 -21.27 5.09
CA VAL A 426 16.12 -22.52 5.48
C VAL A 426 15.48 -23.16 4.24
N ASP A 427 15.01 -24.40 4.36
CA ASP A 427 14.38 -25.10 3.24
C ASP A 427 13.13 -24.35 2.74
N ARG A 428 12.96 -24.35 1.40
CA ARG A 428 11.87 -23.63 0.71
C ARG A 428 10.47 -24.20 0.98
N ASP A 429 10.39 -25.37 1.61
CA ASP A 429 9.13 -26.00 2.01
C ASP A 429 8.53 -25.36 3.27
N TYR A 430 9.29 -24.50 3.97
CA TYR A 430 8.79 -23.73 5.11
C TYR A 430 8.13 -22.42 4.65
N ARG A 431 7.12 -21.96 5.40
CA ARG A 431 6.39 -20.71 5.09
C ARG A 431 6.99 -19.45 5.71
N GLY A 432 7.98 -19.59 6.60
CA GLY A 432 8.45 -18.50 7.45
C GLY A 432 9.30 -18.98 8.62
N ILE A 433 9.82 -18.02 9.38
CA ILE A 433 10.47 -18.22 10.69
C ILE A 433 9.59 -17.61 11.78
N GLN A 434 9.11 -18.43 12.71
CA GLN A 434 8.09 -18.04 13.70
C GLN A 434 8.69 -17.48 15.00
N ALA A 435 9.88 -17.92 15.39
CA ALA A 435 10.53 -17.51 16.63
C ALA A 435 12.06 -17.64 16.53
N LEU A 436 12.79 -16.79 17.25
CA LEU A 436 14.25 -16.73 17.28
C LEU A 436 14.76 -16.53 18.72
N ALA A 437 15.91 -17.12 19.06
CA ALA A 437 16.69 -16.76 20.25
C ALA A 437 18.17 -17.07 20.05
N PHE A 438 19.05 -16.14 20.48
CA PHE A 438 20.48 -16.39 20.60
C PHE A 438 20.79 -17.22 21.86
N SER A 439 21.91 -17.93 21.84
CA SER A 439 22.50 -18.52 23.06
C SER A 439 23.08 -17.44 23.97
N PRO A 440 23.29 -17.72 25.27
CA PRO A 440 23.78 -16.72 26.24
C PRO A 440 25.20 -16.23 25.97
N ASP A 441 26.03 -17.08 25.34
CA ASP A 441 27.37 -16.77 24.86
C ASP A 441 27.39 -16.12 23.47
N GLY A 442 26.22 -15.94 22.85
CA GLY A 442 26.06 -15.38 21.51
C GLY A 442 26.49 -16.29 20.36
N SER A 443 27.17 -17.42 20.61
CA SER A 443 27.79 -18.23 19.55
C SER A 443 26.80 -19.00 18.67
N ARG A 444 25.56 -19.20 19.15
CA ARG A 444 24.52 -19.98 18.46
C ARG A 444 23.23 -19.19 18.32
N LEU A 445 22.47 -19.54 17.29
CA LEU A 445 21.12 -19.04 17.06
C LEU A 445 20.17 -20.21 16.90
N ALA A 446 19.06 -20.20 17.63
CA ALA A 446 17.97 -21.15 17.48
C ALA A 446 16.78 -20.46 16.79
N ALA A 447 16.10 -21.19 15.90
CA ALA A 447 14.85 -20.73 15.28
C ALA A 447 13.81 -21.84 15.23
N VAL A 448 12.54 -21.44 15.20
CA VAL A 448 11.40 -22.34 14.93
C VAL A 448 10.81 -21.97 13.57
N SER A 449 10.74 -22.93 12.63
CA SER A 449 10.13 -22.71 11.31
C SER A 449 8.60 -22.75 11.33
N LEU A 450 7.99 -22.11 10.33
CA LEU A 450 6.53 -22.03 10.13
C LEU A 450 5.98 -23.20 9.28
N ASP A 451 6.35 -24.42 9.67
CA ASP A 451 5.89 -25.68 9.07
C ASP A 451 4.88 -26.40 9.99
N ASN A 452 4.19 -27.42 9.46
CA ASN A 452 3.18 -28.17 10.23
C ASN A 452 3.76 -29.01 11.39
N SER A 453 5.09 -29.14 11.50
CA SER A 453 5.77 -29.78 12.64
C SER A 453 6.53 -28.78 13.53
N HIS A 454 6.47 -27.49 13.19
CA HIS A 454 7.19 -26.39 13.87
C HIS A 454 8.63 -26.78 14.20
N SER A 455 9.45 -27.00 13.18
CA SER A 455 10.78 -27.60 13.36
C SER A 455 11.76 -26.62 14.02
N LEU A 456 12.45 -27.08 15.05
CA LEU A 456 13.54 -26.38 15.73
C LEU A 456 14.84 -26.58 14.93
N HIS A 457 15.49 -25.47 14.63
CA HIS A 457 16.79 -25.37 13.98
C HIS A 457 17.79 -24.72 14.94
N VAL A 458 19.06 -25.13 14.87
CA VAL A 458 20.15 -24.50 15.64
C VAL A 458 21.38 -24.37 14.74
N TRP A 459 21.95 -23.17 14.67
CA TRP A 459 23.16 -22.87 13.88
C TRP A 459 24.25 -22.27 14.75
N ASP A 460 25.50 -22.49 14.33
CA ASP A 460 26.56 -21.49 14.45
C ASP A 460 26.30 -20.47 13.33
N TRP A 461 25.74 -19.32 13.69
CA TRP A 461 25.25 -18.32 12.73
C TRP A 461 26.40 -17.58 12.06
N ALA A 462 27.55 -17.44 12.73
CA ALA A 462 28.73 -16.76 12.23
C ALA A 462 29.41 -17.59 11.13
N ARG A 463 29.54 -18.90 11.33
CA ARG A 463 30.00 -19.87 10.32
C ARG A 463 28.90 -20.26 9.31
N LYS A 464 27.65 -19.85 9.55
CA LYS A 464 26.46 -20.20 8.74
C LYS A 464 26.23 -21.71 8.63
N SER A 465 26.64 -22.47 9.65
CA SER A 465 26.58 -23.93 9.68
C SER A 465 25.51 -24.43 10.63
N ALA A 466 24.60 -25.28 10.15
CA ALA A 466 23.64 -25.98 10.99
C ALA A 466 24.38 -26.94 11.95
N LEU A 467 23.96 -26.96 13.21
CA LEU A 467 24.54 -27.83 14.25
C LEU A 467 23.73 -29.11 14.43
N CYS A 468 22.47 -29.15 14.01
CA CYS A 468 21.61 -30.33 14.09
C CYS A 468 20.62 -30.39 12.92
N GLU A 469 20.20 -31.60 12.55
CA GLU A 469 19.06 -31.79 11.66
C GLU A 469 17.77 -31.23 12.31
N PRO A 470 16.84 -30.63 11.53
CA PRO A 470 15.65 -29.99 12.07
C PRO A 470 14.84 -30.90 13.01
N ARG A 471 14.64 -30.47 14.25
CA ARG A 471 13.94 -31.24 15.29
C ARG A 471 12.49 -30.78 15.43
N LYS A 472 11.55 -31.61 14.97
CA LYS A 472 10.10 -31.35 15.07
C LYS A 472 9.70 -31.02 16.52
N THR A 473 9.14 -29.83 16.76
CA THR A 473 8.66 -29.49 18.10
C THR A 473 7.35 -30.21 18.38
N GLN A 474 6.33 -30.08 17.52
CA GLN A 474 5.05 -30.79 17.64
C GLN A 474 4.25 -30.71 16.33
N PRO A 475 3.56 -31.77 15.89
CA PRO A 475 2.59 -31.65 14.80
C PRO A 475 1.40 -30.79 15.24
N GLY A 476 1.03 -29.80 14.43
CA GLY A 476 -0.08 -28.89 14.70
C GLY A 476 -0.41 -28.00 13.51
N ALA A 477 -1.54 -27.29 13.59
CA ALA A 477 -1.90 -26.25 12.62
C ALA A 477 -1.22 -24.92 13.06
N PRO A 478 -0.36 -24.31 12.22
CA PRO A 478 0.30 -23.08 12.63
C PRO A 478 -0.65 -21.86 12.71
N PRO A 479 -0.36 -20.87 13.58
CA PRO A 479 0.72 -20.87 14.57
C PRO A 479 0.31 -21.60 15.87
N ALA A 480 0.94 -22.75 16.16
CA ALA A 480 0.82 -23.43 17.45
C ALA A 480 1.99 -23.14 18.39
N VAL A 481 3.18 -22.82 17.83
CA VAL A 481 4.32 -22.27 18.59
C VAL A 481 4.36 -20.76 18.38
N TYR A 482 4.53 -20.00 19.46
CA TYR A 482 4.59 -18.53 19.42
C TYR A 482 5.99 -17.98 19.63
N GLY A 483 6.78 -18.65 20.46
CA GLY A 483 8.08 -18.13 20.89
C GLY A 483 9.02 -19.22 21.39
N ILE A 484 10.27 -18.80 21.55
CA ILE A 484 11.39 -19.57 22.08
C ILE A 484 12.13 -18.68 23.07
N VAL A 485 12.59 -19.26 24.18
CA VAL A 485 13.47 -18.57 25.15
C VAL A 485 14.63 -19.48 25.49
N TRP A 486 15.85 -18.94 25.48
CA TRP A 486 17.06 -19.63 25.90
C TRP A 486 17.34 -19.28 27.37
N SER A 487 17.78 -20.25 28.18
CA SER A 487 18.19 -19.95 29.56
C SER A 487 19.48 -19.16 29.57
N ARG A 488 19.46 -17.94 30.15
CA ARG A 488 20.67 -17.13 30.34
C ARG A 488 21.67 -17.70 31.36
N PHE A 489 21.26 -18.73 32.11
CA PHE A 489 22.04 -19.36 33.18
C PHE A 489 22.55 -20.77 32.82
N GLU A 490 21.84 -21.47 31.91
CA GLU A 490 22.12 -22.86 31.52
C GLU A 490 22.16 -22.93 29.98
N PRO A 491 23.35 -22.81 29.35
CA PRO A 491 23.46 -22.64 27.90
C PRO A 491 23.01 -23.86 27.08
N ASP A 492 22.81 -25.03 27.72
CA ASP A 492 22.21 -26.21 27.09
C ASP A 492 20.67 -26.19 27.07
N ARG A 493 20.01 -25.31 27.85
CA ARG A 493 18.54 -25.31 28.02
C ARG A 493 17.84 -24.21 27.24
N LEU A 494 16.78 -24.60 26.54
CA LEU A 494 15.81 -23.68 25.93
C LEU A 494 14.36 -24.19 26.10
N VAL A 495 13.39 -23.30 25.99
CA VAL A 495 11.96 -23.60 26.03
C VAL A 495 11.26 -23.05 24.80
N THR A 496 10.46 -23.88 24.13
CA THR A 496 9.51 -23.45 23.09
C THR A 496 8.10 -23.47 23.65
N TYR A 497 7.28 -22.47 23.32
CA TYR A 497 5.96 -22.26 23.93
C TYR A 497 4.90 -21.76 22.94
N GLY A 498 3.61 -22.04 23.20
CA GLY A 498 2.48 -21.57 22.40
C GLY A 498 1.13 -22.23 22.74
N GLN A 499 0.24 -22.36 21.74
CA GLN A 499 -1.05 -23.03 21.89
C GLN A 499 -0.89 -24.53 22.11
N ASN A 500 -1.38 -25.04 23.25
CA ASN A 500 -1.27 -26.46 23.62
C ASN A 500 0.17 -26.98 23.52
N HIS A 501 1.15 -26.09 23.69
CA HIS A 501 2.56 -26.34 23.44
C HIS A 501 3.43 -25.71 24.52
N ILE A 502 4.16 -26.57 25.23
CA ILE A 502 5.34 -26.19 26.00
C ILE A 502 6.32 -27.36 26.00
N LYS A 503 7.55 -27.10 25.55
CA LYS A 503 8.62 -28.09 25.55
C LYS A 503 9.89 -27.54 26.17
N PHE A 504 10.47 -28.35 27.05
CA PHE A 504 11.76 -28.14 27.67
C PHE A 504 12.80 -28.91 26.86
N TRP A 505 13.78 -28.20 26.31
CA TRP A 505 14.81 -28.78 25.46
C TRP A 505 16.15 -28.81 26.17
N ARG A 506 16.94 -29.85 25.90
CA ARG A 506 18.37 -29.87 26.20
C ARG A 506 19.15 -30.08 24.90
N LEU A 507 20.11 -29.19 24.64
CA LEU A 507 21.07 -29.33 23.57
C LEU A 507 22.20 -30.25 24.05
N GLY A 508 22.27 -31.46 23.49
CA GLY A 508 23.36 -32.38 23.77
C GLY A 508 24.73 -31.75 23.44
N ALA A 509 25.78 -32.23 24.11
CA ALA A 509 27.15 -31.88 23.77
C ALA A 509 27.41 -32.14 22.27
N ALA A 510 28.24 -31.29 21.66
CA ALA A 510 28.61 -31.47 20.26
C ALA A 510 29.53 -32.71 20.14
N ASP A 511 29.13 -33.71 19.35
CA ASP A 511 29.96 -34.90 19.13
C ASP A 511 30.89 -34.66 17.94
N PRO A 512 32.21 -34.51 18.15
CA PRO A 512 33.16 -34.27 17.05
C PRO A 512 33.30 -35.48 16.11
N ARG A 513 32.76 -36.66 16.46
CA ARG A 513 32.76 -37.86 15.61
C ARG A 513 31.58 -37.89 14.64
N VAL A 514 30.56 -37.06 14.87
CA VAL A 514 29.39 -36.92 13.99
C VAL A 514 29.50 -35.59 13.28
N GLY A 515 29.82 -35.64 11.98
CA GLY A 515 29.80 -34.46 11.13
C GLY A 515 28.41 -33.82 11.11
N GLY A 516 28.36 -32.49 11.09
CA GLY A 516 27.12 -31.74 11.03
C GLY A 516 26.25 -32.05 9.80
N PRO A 517 24.98 -31.60 9.81
CA PRO A 517 24.10 -31.62 8.64
C PRO A 517 24.79 -31.11 7.37
N ARG A 518 24.32 -31.59 6.21
CA ARG A 518 24.93 -31.34 4.88
C ARG A 518 25.43 -29.90 4.71
N GLY A 519 26.76 -29.73 4.67
CA GLY A 519 27.44 -28.44 4.47
C GLY A 519 28.03 -27.80 5.74
N GLY A 520 27.73 -28.32 6.93
CA GLY A 520 28.31 -27.85 8.20
C GLY A 520 29.63 -28.52 8.55
N GLY A 521 30.76 -27.80 8.44
CA GLY A 521 32.10 -28.27 8.86
C GLY A 521 32.33 -28.30 10.37
N GLY A 522 31.30 -28.63 11.16
CA GLY A 522 31.32 -28.60 12.63
C GLY A 522 30.72 -29.86 13.27
N ALA A 523 30.99 -30.03 14.56
CA ALA A 523 30.50 -31.15 15.36
C ALA A 523 28.97 -31.06 15.58
N ALA A 524 28.24 -32.15 15.33
CA ALA A 524 26.79 -32.18 15.45
C ALA A 524 26.33 -32.18 16.92
N ILE A 525 25.28 -31.41 17.24
CA ILE A 525 24.55 -31.50 18.51
C ILE A 525 23.28 -32.34 18.34
N ASN A 526 22.82 -32.95 19.43
CA ASN A 526 21.55 -33.69 19.44
C ASN A 526 20.56 -33.04 20.40
N PRO A 527 19.64 -32.17 19.94
CA PRO A 527 18.60 -31.60 20.79
C PRO A 527 17.56 -32.65 21.16
N THR A 528 17.31 -32.81 22.45
CA THR A 528 16.22 -33.64 23.00
C THR A 528 15.15 -32.74 23.64
N SER A 529 13.90 -33.21 23.69
CA SER A 529 12.77 -32.43 24.21
C SER A 529 11.87 -33.24 25.13
N GLU A 530 11.44 -32.64 26.24
CA GLU A 530 10.36 -33.15 27.09
C GLU A 530 9.16 -32.19 27.07
N SER A 531 7.95 -32.74 26.91
CA SER A 531 6.72 -31.93 27.01
C SER A 531 6.42 -31.57 28.47
N GLY A 532 6.02 -30.33 28.71
CA GLY A 532 5.55 -29.92 30.03
C GLY A 532 4.31 -30.69 30.48
N MET A 533 4.21 -30.91 31.80
CA MET A 533 3.08 -31.58 32.45
C MET A 533 2.32 -30.55 33.30
N PHE A 534 1.11 -30.21 32.86
CA PHE A 534 0.15 -29.42 33.62
C PHE A 534 -0.40 -30.25 34.78
N SER A 535 -0.54 -29.66 35.95
CA SER A 535 -0.89 -30.34 37.20
C SER A 535 -2.37 -30.70 37.36
N LEU A 536 -3.26 -30.12 36.53
CA LEU A 536 -4.72 -30.13 36.73
C LEU A 536 -5.54 -30.60 35.50
N GLY A 537 -4.90 -31.20 34.50
CA GLY A 537 -5.59 -31.78 33.33
C GLY A 537 -6.09 -30.76 32.27
N SER A 538 -6.26 -29.49 32.62
CA SER A 538 -6.42 -28.41 31.63
C SER A 538 -5.09 -28.02 31.01
N THR A 539 -5.06 -27.94 29.68
CA THR A 539 -3.92 -27.35 28.94
C THR A 539 -4.21 -25.87 28.69
N HIS A 540 -3.27 -25.01 29.04
CA HIS A 540 -3.38 -23.56 28.85
C HIS A 540 -2.49 -23.13 27.67
N THR A 541 -2.87 -22.04 27.00
CA THR A 541 -2.03 -21.42 25.97
C THR A 541 -0.89 -20.67 26.64
N VAL A 542 0.36 -21.07 26.39
CA VAL A 542 1.51 -20.33 26.91
C VAL A 542 1.80 -19.14 26.00
N THR A 543 1.74 -17.94 26.55
CA THR A 543 1.85 -16.67 25.81
C THR A 543 3.23 -16.02 25.91
N GLY A 544 4.01 -16.36 26.95
CA GLY A 544 5.36 -15.88 27.18
C GLY A 544 6.07 -16.76 28.20
N ALA A 545 7.41 -16.81 28.19
CA ALA A 545 8.19 -17.62 29.11
C ALA A 545 9.51 -16.93 29.49
N CYS A 546 9.99 -17.15 30.71
CA CYS A 546 11.25 -16.60 31.23
C CYS A 546 11.92 -17.59 32.20
N PHE A 547 13.25 -17.70 32.17
CA PHE A 547 14.04 -18.51 33.11
C PHE A 547 14.47 -17.66 34.32
N LEU A 548 14.41 -18.23 35.53
CA LEU A 548 14.98 -17.67 36.76
C LEU A 548 16.39 -18.24 37.04
N PRO A 549 17.23 -17.57 37.86
CA PRO A 549 18.56 -18.09 38.24
C PRO A 549 18.51 -19.45 38.94
N SER A 550 17.38 -19.76 39.59
CA SER A 550 17.10 -21.04 40.25
C SER A 550 16.84 -22.21 39.30
N GLY A 551 16.82 -21.98 37.97
CA GLY A 551 16.43 -22.97 36.97
C GLY A 551 14.92 -23.18 36.81
N THR A 552 14.11 -22.52 37.66
CA THR A 552 12.64 -22.40 37.53
C THR A 552 12.30 -21.65 36.23
N VAL A 553 11.27 -22.08 35.52
CA VAL A 553 10.71 -21.34 34.37
C VAL A 553 9.37 -20.73 34.78
N LEU A 554 9.19 -19.45 34.53
CA LEU A 554 7.91 -18.75 34.67
C LEU A 554 7.25 -18.60 33.30
N THR A 555 5.92 -18.76 33.24
CA THR A 555 5.15 -18.67 31.98
C THR A 555 3.86 -17.88 32.15
N GLY A 556 3.52 -17.03 31.18
CA GLY A 556 2.21 -16.39 31.10
C GLY A 556 1.16 -17.28 30.42
N ASN A 557 -0.12 -17.13 30.78
CA ASN A 557 -1.24 -17.74 30.09
C ASN A 557 -2.35 -16.73 29.70
N GLU A 558 -3.32 -17.20 28.89
CA GLU A 558 -4.42 -16.37 28.38
C GLU A 558 -5.45 -15.95 29.46
N ALA A 559 -5.46 -16.63 30.60
CA ALA A 559 -6.32 -16.33 31.74
C ALA A 559 -5.78 -15.18 32.63
N GLY A 560 -4.55 -14.74 32.39
CA GLY A 560 -3.90 -13.69 33.18
C GLY A 560 -3.07 -14.18 34.36
N CYS A 561 -2.75 -15.47 34.39
CA CYS A 561 -1.89 -16.06 35.40
C CYS A 561 -0.43 -16.16 34.95
N ILE A 562 0.47 -16.15 35.94
CA ILE A 562 1.85 -16.61 35.80
C ILE A 562 1.95 -18.00 36.45
N GLY A 563 2.30 -18.99 35.63
CA GLY A 563 2.62 -20.34 36.05
C GLY A 563 4.11 -20.51 36.34
N SER A 564 4.44 -21.29 37.38
CA SER A 564 5.82 -21.62 37.78
C SER A 564 6.11 -23.10 37.55
N TRP A 565 7.22 -23.38 36.86
CA TRP A 565 7.62 -24.72 36.43
C TRP A 565 8.93 -25.14 37.10
N LYS A 566 8.88 -26.26 37.83
CA LYS A 566 10.07 -26.92 38.39
C LYS A 566 10.37 -28.17 37.56
N GLY A 567 11.50 -28.14 36.86
CA GLY A 567 11.75 -29.06 35.75
C GLY A 567 10.66 -28.94 34.69
N ARG A 568 9.98 -30.04 34.40
CA ARG A 568 8.87 -30.11 33.42
C ARG A 568 7.46 -30.10 34.03
N ARG A 569 7.30 -29.85 35.33
CA ARG A 569 5.99 -29.84 36.02
C ARG A 569 5.58 -28.41 36.39
N LEU A 570 4.36 -28.02 36.05
CA LEU A 570 3.72 -26.82 36.59
C LEU A 570 3.41 -27.05 38.07
N VAL A 571 4.05 -26.32 38.97
CA VAL A 571 3.92 -26.50 40.44
C VAL A 571 3.01 -25.47 41.10
N ARG A 572 2.83 -24.30 40.48
CA ARG A 572 2.03 -23.20 41.01
C ARG A 572 1.53 -22.33 39.88
N GLU A 573 0.36 -21.74 40.07
CA GLU A 573 -0.21 -20.71 39.20
C GLU A 573 -0.66 -19.53 40.07
N THR A 574 -0.53 -18.31 39.58
CA THR A 574 -0.81 -17.09 40.35
C THR A 574 -1.42 -16.03 39.43
N GLN A 575 -2.62 -15.53 39.76
CA GLN A 575 -3.29 -14.47 39.00
C GLN A 575 -2.43 -13.19 39.06
N ALA A 576 -2.12 -12.63 37.89
CA ALA A 576 -1.19 -11.51 37.75
C ALA A 576 -1.78 -10.34 36.94
N HIS A 577 -2.59 -10.62 35.92
CA HIS A 577 -3.20 -9.63 35.03
C HIS A 577 -4.68 -9.96 34.80
N ALA A 578 -5.47 -8.96 34.38
CA ALA A 578 -6.81 -9.24 33.85
C ALA A 578 -6.73 -9.75 32.40
N SER A 579 -7.81 -10.35 31.91
CA SER A 579 -7.88 -10.85 30.52
C SER A 579 -7.74 -9.73 29.49
N GLY A 580 -8.15 -8.50 29.78
CA GLY A 580 -8.08 -7.37 28.84
C GLY A 580 -9.05 -7.50 27.66
N PRO A 581 -9.04 -6.54 26.71
CA PRO A 581 -9.84 -6.62 25.49
C PRO A 581 -9.34 -7.76 24.58
N PRO A 582 -10.24 -8.56 23.99
CA PRO A 582 -9.84 -9.62 23.07
C PRO A 582 -9.21 -9.04 21.81
N THR A 583 -7.92 -9.31 21.58
CA THR A 583 -7.25 -8.95 20.32
C THR A 583 -7.69 -9.89 19.20
N ARG A 584 -7.83 -9.46 17.94
CA ARG A 584 -8.16 -10.38 16.84
C ARG A 584 -6.90 -11.05 16.28
N ARG A 585 -6.98 -12.35 16.01
CA ARG A 585 -6.01 -13.08 15.18
C ARG A 585 -6.22 -12.77 13.70
N PRO A 586 -5.22 -13.06 12.83
CA PRO A 586 -5.41 -13.08 11.38
C PRO A 586 -6.51 -14.04 10.89
N ASP A 587 -6.86 -15.09 11.65
CA ASP A 587 -7.97 -15.99 11.33
C ASP A 587 -9.35 -15.48 11.82
N GLY A 588 -9.42 -14.23 12.30
CA GLY A 588 -10.63 -13.57 12.77
C GLY A 588 -11.06 -13.94 14.19
N LYS A 589 -10.44 -14.94 14.83
CA LYS A 589 -10.81 -15.36 16.20
C LYS A 589 -10.27 -14.39 17.26
N PRO A 590 -10.97 -14.22 18.40
CA PRO A 590 -10.41 -13.51 19.55
C PRO A 590 -9.18 -14.26 20.10
N SER A 591 -8.22 -13.48 20.59
CA SER A 591 -6.87 -13.94 20.92
C SER A 591 -6.30 -13.30 22.17
N TYR A 592 -5.56 -14.13 22.90
CA TYR A 592 -4.54 -13.76 23.88
C TYR A 592 -4.92 -12.58 24.77
N GLY A 593 -5.84 -12.85 25.68
CA GLY A 593 -5.92 -12.06 26.89
C GLY A 593 -4.76 -12.36 27.85
N GLY A 594 -4.84 -11.81 29.06
CA GLY A 594 -4.02 -12.23 30.19
C GLY A 594 -2.58 -11.73 30.14
N VAL A 595 -1.63 -12.57 30.57
CA VAL A 595 -0.19 -12.24 30.54
C VAL A 595 0.30 -12.36 29.11
N ARG A 596 1.11 -11.42 28.63
CA ARG A 596 1.55 -11.35 27.23
C ARG A 596 3.05 -11.42 27.03
N CYS A 597 3.82 -10.86 27.97
CA CYS A 597 5.27 -10.89 27.93
C CYS A 597 5.84 -10.94 29.36
N LEU A 598 7.01 -11.56 29.51
CA LEU A 598 7.76 -11.71 30.76
C LEU A 598 9.23 -11.42 30.48
N VAL A 599 9.85 -10.53 31.27
CA VAL A 599 11.28 -10.20 31.16
C VAL A 599 11.90 -10.02 32.54
N LEU A 600 13.11 -10.53 32.74
CA LEU A 600 13.87 -10.31 33.97
C LEU A 600 14.67 -9.02 33.87
N GLN A 601 14.27 -8.01 34.66
CA GLN A 601 14.99 -6.76 34.84
C GLN A 601 16.31 -6.97 35.59
N THR A 602 16.30 -7.83 36.61
CA THR A 602 17.50 -8.26 37.34
C THR A 602 17.46 -9.76 37.58
N GLU A 603 18.32 -10.32 38.43
CA GLU A 603 18.17 -11.70 38.93
C GLU A 603 17.08 -11.85 40.01
N ARG A 604 16.60 -10.72 40.55
CA ARG A 604 15.64 -10.67 41.67
C ARG A 604 14.33 -9.98 41.32
N VAL A 605 14.20 -9.39 40.13
CA VAL A 605 13.01 -8.64 39.71
C VAL A 605 12.56 -9.04 38.30
N LEU A 606 11.29 -9.38 38.20
CA LEU A 606 10.59 -9.75 36.97
C LEU A 606 9.58 -8.65 36.58
N LEU A 607 9.55 -8.27 35.31
CA LEU A 607 8.46 -7.49 34.73
C LEU A 607 7.51 -8.41 33.94
N SER A 608 6.21 -8.22 34.12
CA SER A 608 5.16 -8.87 33.33
C SER A 608 4.26 -7.83 32.67
N GLY A 609 4.04 -7.95 31.37
CA GLY A 609 3.12 -7.11 30.61
C GLY A 609 1.84 -7.87 30.27
N GLY A 610 0.68 -7.27 30.50
CA GLY A 610 -0.61 -7.89 30.25
C GLY A 610 -1.43 -7.28 29.11
N ALA A 611 -2.46 -8.00 28.69
CA ALA A 611 -3.50 -7.50 27.81
C ALA A 611 -4.36 -6.42 28.49
N ASP A 612 -4.33 -6.34 29.82
CA ASP A 612 -4.97 -5.30 30.63
C ASP A 612 -4.30 -3.91 30.53
N GLY A 613 -3.22 -3.78 29.75
CA GLY A 613 -2.49 -2.52 29.56
C GLY A 613 -1.63 -2.12 30.75
N VAL A 614 -1.37 -3.05 31.68
CA VAL A 614 -0.55 -2.80 32.86
C VAL A 614 0.76 -3.58 32.75
N VAL A 615 1.87 -2.96 33.15
CA VAL A 615 3.13 -3.65 33.45
C VAL A 615 3.24 -3.81 34.96
N ARG A 616 3.59 -5.02 35.43
CA ARG A 616 3.74 -5.34 36.86
C ARG A 616 5.14 -5.81 37.15
N MET A 617 5.68 -5.35 38.28
CA MET A 617 7.04 -5.65 38.75
C MET A 617 6.93 -6.56 39.97
N TRP A 618 7.62 -7.70 39.95
CA TRP A 618 7.51 -8.76 40.95
C TRP A 618 8.87 -9.11 41.54
N ASP A 619 8.89 -9.41 42.83
CA ASP A 619 10.03 -10.07 43.47
C ASP A 619 10.16 -11.51 42.94
N VAL A 620 11.37 -11.93 42.62
CA VAL A 620 11.73 -13.33 42.32
C VAL A 620 12.98 -13.79 43.07
N SER A 621 13.42 -13.03 44.07
CA SER A 621 14.64 -13.28 44.87
C SER A 621 14.65 -14.64 45.59
N SER A 622 13.48 -15.22 45.86
CA SER A 622 13.30 -16.56 46.43
C SER A 622 13.49 -17.70 45.43
N GLY A 623 13.79 -17.41 44.16
CA GLY A 623 13.91 -18.40 43.08
C GLY A 623 12.57 -18.85 42.48
N ASP A 624 11.48 -18.15 42.79
CA ASP A 624 10.12 -18.36 42.29
C ASP A 624 9.33 -17.02 42.36
N LEU A 625 8.15 -16.91 41.73
CA LEU A 625 7.36 -15.67 41.73
C LEU A 625 6.89 -15.26 43.15
N GLY A 626 7.39 -14.14 43.65
CA GLY A 626 7.09 -13.57 44.97
C GLY A 626 6.02 -12.48 44.93
N ALA A 627 6.20 -11.44 45.76
CA ALA A 627 5.25 -10.35 45.93
C ALA A 627 5.25 -9.36 44.75
N LEU A 628 4.10 -8.74 44.49
CA LEU A 628 3.98 -7.58 43.61
C LEU A 628 4.66 -6.36 44.26
N MET A 629 5.66 -5.80 43.59
CA MET A 629 6.42 -4.62 44.05
C MET A 629 5.82 -3.30 43.55
N ARG A 630 5.47 -3.21 42.26
CA ARG A 630 4.96 -1.98 41.62
C ARG A 630 4.12 -2.33 40.39
N GLN A 631 3.23 -1.42 39.98
CA GLN A 631 2.49 -1.53 38.72
C GLN A 631 2.51 -0.20 37.96
N PHE A 632 2.54 -0.29 36.63
CA PHE A 632 2.63 0.83 35.70
C PHE A 632 1.49 0.69 34.67
N PRO A 633 0.36 1.39 34.82
CA PRO A 633 -0.72 1.39 33.83
C PRO A 633 -0.32 2.25 32.62
N LEU A 634 -0.33 1.67 31.42
CA LEU A 634 -0.11 2.38 30.17
C LEU A 634 -1.42 3.05 29.74
N LEU A 635 -1.52 4.36 29.95
CA LEU A 635 -2.68 5.17 29.56
C LEU A 635 -2.26 6.18 28.50
N ARG A 636 -2.87 6.15 27.31
CA ARG A 636 -2.71 7.27 26.37
C ARG A 636 -3.36 8.51 27.01
N PRO A 637 -2.69 9.68 27.05
CA PRO A 637 -3.28 10.91 27.55
C PRO A 637 -4.63 11.20 26.89
N GLU A 638 -5.55 11.83 27.64
CA GLU A 638 -6.97 11.96 27.29
C GLU A 638 -7.22 12.36 25.83
N GLN A 639 -7.67 11.38 25.04
CA GLN A 639 -8.19 11.57 23.69
C GLN A 639 -9.71 11.37 23.75
N PHE A 640 -10.47 12.14 22.95
CA PHE A 640 -11.94 12.10 23.00
C PHE A 640 -12.49 10.71 22.65
N GLY A 641 -12.87 9.93 23.67
CA GLY A 641 -13.49 8.61 23.58
C GLY A 641 -12.82 7.57 24.48
N SER A 642 -13.58 6.57 24.92
CA SER A 642 -13.03 5.43 25.66
C SER A 642 -12.10 4.62 24.75
N LEU A 643 -10.79 4.66 25.02
CA LEU A 643 -9.81 3.79 24.39
C LEU A 643 -9.71 2.49 25.20
N ALA A 644 -9.80 1.35 24.52
CA ALA A 644 -9.45 0.08 25.11
C ALA A 644 -7.98 0.11 25.58
N PRO A 645 -7.63 -0.52 26.72
CA PRO A 645 -6.28 -0.45 27.25
C PRO A 645 -5.27 -1.06 26.26
N PRO A 646 -4.05 -0.48 26.14
CA PRO A 646 -3.07 -0.89 25.13
C PRO A 646 -2.41 -2.21 25.53
N ALA A 647 -3.02 -3.32 25.11
CA ALA A 647 -2.56 -4.68 25.38
C ALA A 647 -1.08 -4.87 25.00
N LEU A 648 -0.23 -5.24 25.95
CA LEU A 648 1.21 -5.42 25.72
C LEU A 648 1.53 -6.60 24.81
N ARG A 649 2.68 -6.52 24.13
CA ARG A 649 3.21 -7.52 23.19
C ARG A 649 4.67 -7.89 23.45
N GLY A 650 5.52 -6.88 23.65
CA GLY A 650 6.93 -7.07 24.01
C GLY A 650 7.37 -6.11 25.10
N LEU A 651 8.37 -6.54 25.86
CA LEU A 651 9.03 -5.77 26.93
C LEU A 651 10.52 -6.07 26.90
N ASP A 652 11.35 -5.05 27.11
CA ASP A 652 12.77 -5.19 27.42
C ASP A 652 13.23 -4.07 28.36
N CYS A 653 14.24 -4.35 29.18
CA CYS A 653 14.77 -3.42 30.17
C CYS A 653 16.02 -2.73 29.62
N ALA A 654 16.20 -1.45 29.94
CA ALA A 654 17.40 -0.73 29.53
C ALA A 654 18.65 -1.34 30.19
N PRO A 655 19.77 -1.51 29.46
CA PRO A 655 20.97 -2.15 30.01
C PRO A 655 21.60 -1.32 31.14
N ASP A 656 21.56 0.02 31.03
CA ASP A 656 22.26 0.93 31.93
C ASP A 656 21.35 1.58 33.01
N ASN A 657 20.03 1.43 32.89
CA ASN A 657 19.06 1.92 33.88
C ASN A 657 18.01 0.84 34.18
N PRO A 658 18.07 0.16 35.34
CA PRO A 658 17.11 -0.88 35.66
C PRO A 658 15.68 -0.36 35.85
N GLU A 659 15.46 0.90 36.27
CA GLU A 659 14.11 1.45 36.41
C GLU A 659 13.41 1.71 35.07
N MET A 660 14.16 1.74 33.96
CA MET A 660 13.65 2.04 32.62
C MET A 660 13.41 0.79 31.77
N PHE A 661 12.25 0.72 31.13
CA PHE A 661 11.89 -0.33 30.18
C PHE A 661 11.15 0.21 28.95
N VAL A 662 11.20 -0.54 27.85
CA VAL A 662 10.47 -0.26 26.61
C VAL A 662 9.34 -1.27 26.45
N ALA A 663 8.17 -0.82 25.99
CA ALA A 663 7.00 -1.64 25.79
C ALA A 663 6.41 -1.47 24.39
N GLY A 664 6.26 -2.58 23.67
CA GLY A 664 5.50 -2.66 22.43
C GLY A 664 4.07 -3.10 22.71
N VAL A 665 3.07 -2.43 22.09
CA VAL A 665 1.64 -2.70 22.33
C VAL A 665 0.87 -3.04 21.07
N ALA A 666 -0.24 -3.77 21.22
CA ALA A 666 -1.07 -4.27 20.11
C ALA A 666 -1.71 -3.17 19.24
N SER A 667 -1.80 -1.94 19.76
CA SER A 667 -2.18 -0.73 19.01
C SER A 667 -1.08 -0.19 18.08
N CYS A 668 0.01 -0.94 17.92
CA CYS A 668 1.17 -0.63 17.06
C CYS A 668 2.01 0.57 17.54
N ASP A 669 1.95 0.90 18.84
CA ASP A 669 2.78 1.94 19.45
C ASP A 669 4.02 1.36 20.15
N VAL A 670 5.05 2.20 20.28
CA VAL A 670 6.22 1.98 21.13
C VAL A 670 6.17 2.96 22.31
N TRP A 671 6.26 2.42 23.51
CA TRP A 671 6.29 3.17 24.77
C TRP A 671 7.66 3.03 25.45
N GLU A 672 8.05 4.08 26.16
CA GLU A 672 9.10 4.00 27.19
C GLU A 672 8.49 4.33 28.55
N VAL A 673 8.95 3.64 29.57
CA VAL A 673 8.53 3.87 30.96
C VAL A 673 9.78 3.96 31.82
N ASP A 674 9.85 5.02 32.60
CA ASP A 674 10.80 5.22 33.70
C ASP A 674 9.95 5.53 34.95
N LYS A 675 9.64 6.81 35.17
CA LYS A 675 8.63 7.24 36.16
C LYS A 675 7.22 7.29 35.56
N ASP A 676 7.08 7.96 34.43
CA ASP A 676 5.82 8.16 33.71
C ASP A 676 5.90 7.49 32.32
N PRO A 677 4.85 6.77 31.87
CA PRO A 677 4.82 6.21 30.51
C PRO A 677 4.68 7.28 29.41
N GLU A 678 5.61 7.33 28.44
CA GLU A 678 5.50 8.12 27.21
C GLU A 678 5.41 7.23 25.96
N VAL A 679 4.63 7.65 24.96
CA VAL A 679 4.68 7.07 23.60
C VAL A 679 5.83 7.69 22.81
N LEU A 680 6.84 6.89 22.50
CA LEU A 680 7.98 7.26 21.66
C LEU A 680 7.62 7.29 20.18
N VAL A 681 6.94 6.23 19.70
CA VAL A 681 6.52 6.07 18.30
C VAL A 681 5.06 5.66 18.27
N TYR A 682 4.25 6.40 17.53
CA TYR A 682 2.82 6.12 17.36
C TYR A 682 2.59 5.24 16.14
N GLY A 683 1.61 4.34 16.21
CA GLY A 683 1.20 3.50 15.08
C GLY A 683 -0.28 3.61 14.73
N GLN A 684 -0.66 2.90 13.66
CA GLN A 684 -2.05 2.74 13.26
C GLN A 684 -2.64 1.46 13.86
N GLN A 685 -3.84 1.57 14.43
CA GLN A 685 -4.48 0.48 15.18
C GLN A 685 -5.13 -0.59 14.27
N ALA A 686 -5.31 -0.26 13.00
CA ALA A 686 -5.95 -1.10 11.98
C ALA A 686 -5.30 -0.86 10.61
N ASP A 687 -5.73 -1.62 9.60
CA ASP A 687 -5.21 -1.59 8.24
C ASP A 687 -5.43 -0.21 7.59
N VAL A 688 -4.42 0.35 6.90
CA VAL A 688 -4.36 1.78 6.54
C VAL A 688 -4.59 1.99 5.04
N TYR A 689 -5.60 2.79 4.68
CA TYR A 689 -6.04 2.97 3.28
C TYR A 689 -6.09 4.44 2.84
N GLY A 690 -6.72 5.30 3.65
CA GLY A 690 -6.87 6.72 3.32
C GLY A 690 -5.61 7.50 3.67
N LEU A 691 -5.15 8.34 2.74
CA LEU A 691 -4.01 9.24 2.90
C LEU A 691 -4.30 10.57 2.18
N ALA A 692 -4.16 11.68 2.90
CA ALA A 692 -4.22 13.03 2.33
C ALA A 692 -3.07 13.88 2.88
N THR A 693 -2.42 14.65 2.02
CA THR A 693 -1.48 15.72 2.40
C THR A 693 -2.21 17.06 2.39
N ASN A 694 -1.85 17.97 3.30
CA ASN A 694 -2.54 19.25 3.44
C ASN A 694 -1.96 20.28 2.44
N PRO A 695 -2.79 20.89 1.57
CA PRO A 695 -2.31 21.77 0.52
C PRO A 695 -1.83 23.14 1.04
N ALA A 696 -2.37 23.64 2.15
CA ALA A 696 -1.98 24.93 2.73
C ALA A 696 -0.87 24.81 3.79
N PHE A 697 -0.75 23.66 4.45
CA PHE A 697 0.23 23.39 5.50
C PHE A 697 1.12 22.21 5.07
N PRO A 698 2.25 22.46 4.39
CA PRO A 698 2.98 21.42 3.65
C PRO A 698 3.49 20.26 4.51
N HIS A 699 3.64 20.46 5.82
CA HIS A 699 4.09 19.45 6.79
C HIS A 699 2.96 18.79 7.61
N VAL A 700 1.71 18.92 7.16
CA VAL A 700 0.55 18.26 7.77
C VAL A 700 -0.02 17.23 6.80
N TYR A 701 -0.33 16.04 7.31
CA TYR A 701 -1.01 15.00 6.56
C TYR A 701 -1.98 14.23 7.46
N ALA A 702 -2.94 13.53 6.87
CA ALA A 702 -3.92 12.72 7.57
C ALA A 702 -3.94 11.30 7.02
N THR A 703 -4.20 10.34 7.90
CA THR A 703 -4.38 8.93 7.54
C THR A 703 -5.65 8.36 8.15
N CYS A 704 -6.33 7.51 7.38
CA CYS A 704 -7.50 6.74 7.78
C CYS A 704 -7.18 5.24 7.74
N CYS A 705 -7.49 4.55 8.83
CA CYS A 705 -7.39 3.11 8.93
C CYS A 705 -8.77 2.47 9.15
N ASP A 706 -8.84 1.14 9.04
CA ASP A 706 -10.05 0.31 9.18
C ASP A 706 -10.53 0.21 10.64
N SER A 707 -10.65 1.37 11.27
CA SER A 707 -11.16 1.62 12.62
C SER A 707 -11.95 2.92 12.61
N ASP A 708 -12.51 3.32 13.74
CA ASP A 708 -13.14 4.64 13.86
C ASP A 708 -12.14 5.78 14.14
N LYS A 709 -10.83 5.55 13.97
CA LYS A 709 -9.78 6.53 14.23
C LYS A 709 -9.24 7.16 12.96
N VAL A 710 -9.15 8.49 12.97
CA VAL A 710 -8.45 9.29 11.97
C VAL A 710 -7.29 9.99 12.66
N THR A 711 -6.10 9.92 12.08
CA THR A 711 -4.91 10.56 12.64
C THR A 711 -4.45 11.71 11.75
N VAL A 712 -4.25 12.88 12.34
CA VAL A 712 -3.61 14.04 11.71
C VAL A 712 -2.20 14.16 12.27
N TRP A 713 -1.21 14.23 11.40
CA TRP A 713 0.22 14.10 11.70
C TRP A 713 0.98 15.38 11.37
N SER A 714 2.12 15.58 12.03
CA SER A 714 3.14 16.53 11.61
C SER A 714 4.35 15.78 11.05
N ALA A 715 4.72 16.04 9.81
CA ALA A 715 5.91 15.46 9.17
C ALA A 715 7.23 15.99 9.77
N VAL A 716 7.19 17.17 10.42
CA VAL A 716 8.36 17.77 11.09
C VAL A 716 8.60 17.14 12.46
N THR A 717 7.56 17.03 13.30
CA THR A 717 7.73 16.47 14.65
C THR A 717 7.61 14.94 14.69
N ARG A 718 7.13 14.32 13.60
CA ARG A 718 6.86 12.87 13.46
C ARG A 718 5.94 12.31 14.57
N LYS A 719 5.16 13.19 15.21
CA LYS A 719 4.13 12.87 16.21
C LYS A 719 2.74 13.28 15.68
N PRO A 720 1.66 12.60 16.14
CA PRO A 720 0.30 12.99 15.78
C PRO A 720 -0.04 14.36 16.39
N ILE A 721 -0.61 15.25 15.59
CA ILE A 721 -1.22 16.51 16.04
C ILE A 721 -2.55 16.19 16.74
N ARG A 722 -3.36 15.28 16.16
CA ARG A 722 -4.63 14.80 16.72
C ARG A 722 -4.87 13.35 16.32
N ILE A 723 -5.49 12.58 17.21
CA ILE A 723 -6.17 11.31 16.90
C ILE A 723 -7.65 11.55 17.22
N VAL A 724 -8.54 11.34 16.25
CA VAL A 724 -9.96 11.67 16.36
C VAL A 724 -10.82 10.42 16.21
N SER A 725 -11.75 10.21 17.14
CA SER A 725 -12.77 9.16 17.06
C SER A 725 -13.95 9.64 16.21
N LEU A 726 -14.33 8.87 15.20
CA LEU A 726 -15.52 9.13 14.39
C LEU A 726 -16.80 8.65 15.07
N GLY A 727 -16.72 7.83 16.12
CA GLY A 727 -17.86 7.34 16.90
C GLY A 727 -18.36 6.00 16.37
N GLY A 728 -17.47 5.02 16.22
CA GLY A 728 -17.77 3.69 15.67
C GLY A 728 -17.93 3.64 14.14
N LEU A 729 -17.74 4.77 13.43
CA LEU A 729 -17.77 4.84 11.98
C LEU A 729 -16.39 4.50 11.40
N VAL A 730 -16.27 3.39 10.67
CA VAL A 730 -14.99 2.97 10.06
C VAL A 730 -14.56 3.93 8.96
N ALA A 731 -13.36 4.50 9.08
CA ALA A 731 -12.78 5.45 8.13
C ALA A 731 -12.18 4.74 6.90
N ARG A 732 -12.27 5.36 5.72
CA ARG A 732 -11.81 4.76 4.45
C ARG A 732 -11.00 5.75 3.62
N GLY A 733 -11.63 6.78 3.07
CA GLY A 733 -10.96 7.88 2.36
C GLY A 733 -10.84 9.15 3.20
N CYS A 734 -9.94 10.07 2.84
CA CYS A 734 -9.92 11.42 3.38
C CYS A 734 -9.35 12.46 2.40
N ALA A 735 -9.70 13.73 2.62
CA ALA A 735 -9.22 14.86 1.83
C ALA A 735 -9.22 16.17 2.64
N PHE A 736 -8.17 16.98 2.51
CA PHE A 736 -8.15 18.33 3.06
C PHE A 736 -8.84 19.33 2.12
N SER A 737 -9.47 20.34 2.69
CA SER A 737 -9.89 21.54 1.97
C SER A 737 -8.68 22.35 1.47
N PRO A 738 -8.81 23.19 0.42
CA PRO A 738 -7.68 23.95 -0.13
C PRO A 738 -7.07 24.97 0.84
N ASP A 739 -7.84 25.45 1.82
CA ASP A 739 -7.37 26.32 2.92
C ASP A 739 -6.68 25.55 4.06
N GLY A 740 -6.65 24.22 3.96
CA GLY A 740 -6.07 23.29 4.93
C GLY A 740 -6.78 23.21 6.28
N GLN A 741 -7.94 23.86 6.48
CA GLN A 741 -8.61 23.90 7.80
C GLN A 741 -9.51 22.69 8.06
N GLN A 742 -10.14 22.15 7.01
CA GLN A 742 -11.12 21.08 7.11
C GLN A 742 -10.58 19.79 6.52
N LEU A 743 -10.95 18.67 7.14
CA LEU A 743 -10.67 17.31 6.71
C LEU A 743 -12.00 16.59 6.49
N ALA A 744 -12.33 16.31 5.23
CA ALA A 744 -13.40 15.39 4.88
C ALA A 744 -12.90 13.95 5.03
N VAL A 745 -13.74 13.08 5.57
CA VAL A 745 -13.47 11.66 5.80
C VAL A 745 -14.66 10.86 5.29
N GLY A 746 -14.41 9.93 4.36
CA GLY A 746 -15.38 8.95 3.89
C GLY A 746 -15.37 7.71 4.76
N CYS A 747 -16.55 7.14 4.99
CA CYS A 747 -16.75 5.99 5.87
C CYS A 747 -17.22 4.75 5.08
N ALA A 748 -16.90 3.57 5.60
CA ALA A 748 -17.28 2.28 5.00
C ALA A 748 -18.80 2.08 4.86
N ASN A 749 -19.61 2.81 5.64
CA ASN A 749 -21.06 2.70 5.66
C ASN A 749 -21.80 3.70 4.72
N GLY A 750 -21.09 4.39 3.83
CA GLY A 750 -21.65 5.41 2.93
C GLY A 750 -21.85 6.80 3.54
N GLY A 751 -21.31 7.00 4.75
CA GLY A 751 -21.26 8.29 5.43
C GLY A 751 -20.02 9.11 5.08
N ILE A 752 -20.14 10.43 5.22
CA ILE A 752 -19.03 11.39 5.14
C ILE A 752 -19.08 12.30 6.37
N LYS A 753 -17.93 12.48 7.02
CA LYS A 753 -17.75 13.36 8.17
C LYS A 753 -16.74 14.45 7.81
N VAL A 754 -17.06 15.71 8.13
CA VAL A 754 -16.13 16.83 7.93
C VAL A 754 -15.71 17.36 9.30
N LEU A 755 -14.41 17.47 9.50
CA LEU A 755 -13.77 17.82 10.76
C LEU A 755 -12.87 19.05 10.59
N GLU A 756 -12.99 20.02 11.47
CA GLU A 756 -11.90 20.96 11.78
C GLU A 756 -11.04 20.35 12.89
N PHE A 757 -9.73 20.55 12.82
CA PHE A 757 -8.77 19.97 13.78
C PHE A 757 -7.91 21.03 14.49
N HIS A 758 -8.06 22.30 14.12
CA HIS A 758 -7.37 23.44 14.69
C HIS A 758 -8.34 24.63 14.91
N PRO A 759 -8.31 25.33 16.07
CA PRO A 759 -7.46 25.07 17.24
C PRO A 759 -7.90 23.82 18.04
N ALA A 760 -9.20 23.51 18.00
CA ALA A 760 -9.81 22.35 18.63
C ALA A 760 -10.43 21.41 17.58
N VAL A 761 -10.70 20.16 17.95
CA VAL A 761 -11.40 19.23 17.07
C VAL A 761 -12.90 19.53 17.10
N ARG A 762 -13.48 19.85 15.95
CA ARG A 762 -14.90 20.17 15.79
C ARG A 762 -15.48 19.42 14.59
N GLN A 763 -16.61 18.74 14.79
CA GLN A 763 -17.39 18.24 13.67
C GLN A 763 -18.08 19.43 12.98
N VAL A 764 -17.71 19.71 11.74
CA VAL A 764 -18.34 20.74 10.90
C VAL A 764 -19.64 20.19 10.32
N TRP A 765 -19.60 18.94 9.82
CA TRP A 765 -20.72 18.31 9.15
C TRP A 765 -20.66 16.78 9.24
N TRP A 766 -21.82 16.14 9.12
CA TRP A 766 -21.97 14.70 8.97
C TRP A 766 -23.22 14.42 8.12
N GLY A 767 -23.10 13.51 7.17
CA GLY A 767 -24.24 13.01 6.39
C GLY A 767 -23.98 11.64 5.82
N LYS A 768 -25.04 10.85 5.65
CA LYS A 768 -25.01 9.57 4.93
C LYS A 768 -25.81 9.69 3.63
N THR A 769 -25.10 9.63 2.51
CA THR A 769 -25.67 9.88 1.16
C THR A 769 -25.48 8.70 0.21
N PHE A 770 -24.55 7.79 0.53
CA PHE A 770 -24.24 6.60 -0.24
C PHE A 770 -24.74 5.34 0.47
N THR A 771 -24.86 4.26 -0.32
CA THR A 771 -25.26 2.94 0.17
C THR A 771 -24.06 2.04 0.49
N SER A 772 -22.88 2.37 -0.02
CA SER A 772 -21.63 1.62 0.13
C SER A 772 -20.44 2.53 0.45
N SER A 773 -19.25 1.96 0.64
CA SER A 773 -18.02 2.65 1.08
C SER A 773 -17.69 3.91 0.27
N VAL A 774 -17.21 4.94 0.95
CA VAL A 774 -16.65 6.16 0.34
C VAL A 774 -15.12 6.14 0.52
N ASP A 775 -14.42 5.66 -0.51
CA ASP A 775 -12.96 5.44 -0.48
C ASP A 775 -12.17 6.65 -1.06
N GLU A 776 -12.74 7.46 -1.95
CA GLU A 776 -12.07 8.61 -2.58
C GLU A 776 -12.90 9.90 -2.41
N LEU A 777 -12.26 10.98 -1.97
CA LEU A 777 -12.85 12.31 -1.82
C LEU A 777 -11.87 13.36 -2.33
N LYS A 778 -12.36 14.44 -2.93
CA LYS A 778 -11.54 15.61 -3.29
C LYS A 778 -12.34 16.90 -3.25
N TYR A 779 -11.78 17.92 -2.60
CA TYR A 779 -12.24 19.29 -2.78
C TYR A 779 -11.84 19.84 -4.15
N SER A 780 -12.66 20.71 -4.70
CA SER A 780 -12.33 21.48 -5.90
C SER A 780 -11.26 22.55 -5.60
N PRO A 781 -10.41 22.94 -6.57
CA PRO A 781 -9.41 24.00 -6.38
C PRO A 781 -9.98 25.32 -5.85
N CYS A 782 -11.20 25.69 -6.25
CA CYS A 782 -11.88 26.89 -5.74
C CYS A 782 -12.40 26.78 -4.29
N GLY A 783 -12.23 25.63 -3.63
CA GLY A 783 -12.68 25.35 -2.26
C GLY A 783 -14.19 25.22 -2.08
N ARG A 784 -14.99 25.53 -3.11
CA ARG A 784 -16.45 25.53 -3.04
C ARG A 784 -17.06 24.14 -3.01
N PHE A 785 -16.48 23.18 -3.71
CA PHE A 785 -17.09 21.86 -3.88
C PHE A 785 -16.27 20.76 -3.23
N LEU A 786 -16.96 19.72 -2.76
CA LEU A 786 -16.40 18.43 -2.36
C LEU A 786 -17.03 17.35 -3.23
N ALA A 787 -16.23 16.66 -4.04
CA ALA A 787 -16.65 15.43 -4.72
C ALA A 787 -16.29 14.22 -3.85
N ALA A 788 -17.18 13.24 -3.79
CA ALA A 788 -16.95 11.96 -3.12
C ALA A 788 -17.41 10.81 -4.00
N GLY A 789 -16.51 9.85 -4.25
CA GLY A 789 -16.76 8.65 -5.04
C GLY A 789 -17.05 7.45 -4.16
N SER A 790 -18.06 6.66 -4.53
CA SER A 790 -18.51 5.51 -3.75
C SER A 790 -18.37 4.18 -4.50
N HIS A 791 -18.29 3.11 -3.73
CA HIS A 791 -18.45 1.73 -4.19
C HIS A 791 -19.88 1.43 -4.68
N ASP A 792 -20.85 2.34 -4.50
CA ASP A 792 -22.18 2.26 -5.13
C ASP A 792 -22.25 2.83 -6.57
N GLN A 793 -21.09 3.03 -7.20
CA GLN A 793 -20.93 3.46 -8.61
C GLN A 793 -21.31 4.93 -8.87
N SER A 794 -21.72 5.67 -7.82
CA SER A 794 -22.08 7.09 -7.92
C SER A 794 -21.01 8.02 -7.36
N ILE A 795 -21.06 9.29 -7.79
CA ILE A 795 -20.25 10.39 -7.24
C ILE A 795 -21.21 11.50 -6.82
N ASP A 796 -21.22 11.89 -5.55
CA ASP A 796 -21.95 13.09 -5.10
C ASP A 796 -21.00 14.29 -5.04
N VAL A 797 -21.51 15.45 -5.44
CA VAL A 797 -20.84 16.74 -5.32
C VAL A 797 -21.60 17.62 -4.34
N PHE A 798 -20.91 18.12 -3.32
CA PHE A 798 -21.44 18.94 -2.23
C PHE A 798 -20.91 20.37 -2.31
N ASP A 799 -21.74 21.39 -2.02
CA ASP A 799 -21.28 22.77 -1.84
C ASP A 799 -20.83 22.99 -0.39
N ALA A 800 -19.52 22.98 -0.17
CA ALA A 800 -18.88 23.17 1.12
C ALA A 800 -19.18 24.56 1.72
N THR A 801 -19.43 25.58 0.89
CA THR A 801 -19.80 26.93 1.36
C THR A 801 -21.26 27.03 1.81
N ARG A 802 -22.11 26.10 1.35
CA ARG A 802 -23.54 26.03 1.68
C ARG A 802 -23.88 24.86 2.60
N GLY A 803 -23.02 24.64 3.61
CA GLY A 803 -23.25 23.64 4.65
C GLY A 803 -23.24 22.19 4.14
N TYR A 804 -22.45 21.90 3.11
CA TYR A 804 -22.35 20.59 2.46
C TYR A 804 -23.69 20.08 1.91
N ALA A 805 -24.51 20.98 1.36
CA ALA A 805 -25.68 20.60 0.57
C ALA A 805 -25.24 19.90 -0.73
N ARG A 806 -25.85 18.75 -1.06
CA ARG A 806 -25.57 18.04 -2.33
C ARG A 806 -26.12 18.85 -3.51
N VAL A 807 -25.22 19.25 -4.41
CA VAL A 807 -25.53 19.99 -5.65
C VAL A 807 -25.87 19.02 -6.78
N ALA A 808 -25.06 17.97 -6.94
CA ALA A 808 -25.18 17.02 -8.05
C ALA A 808 -24.91 15.58 -7.60
N ARG A 809 -25.42 14.64 -8.40
CA ARG A 809 -25.05 13.22 -8.38
C ARG A 809 -24.67 12.80 -9.79
N CYS A 810 -23.42 12.41 -9.98
CA CYS A 810 -22.90 11.90 -11.25
C CYS A 810 -23.13 10.39 -11.29
N ASN A 811 -23.81 9.91 -12.33
CA ASN A 811 -24.06 8.49 -12.59
C ASN A 811 -23.53 8.12 -13.97
N GLY A 812 -23.02 6.90 -14.13
CA GLY A 812 -22.62 6.37 -15.43
C GLY A 812 -21.47 5.35 -15.42
N HIS A 813 -20.74 5.24 -14.32
CA HIS A 813 -19.74 4.17 -14.12
C HIS A 813 -20.42 2.80 -14.07
N SER A 814 -19.73 1.77 -14.53
CA SER A 814 -20.21 0.38 -14.44
C SER A 814 -19.68 -0.37 -13.22
N SER A 815 -18.71 0.20 -12.51
CA SER A 815 -18.06 -0.39 -11.33
C SER A 815 -17.77 0.65 -10.23
N THR A 816 -17.07 0.22 -9.18
CA THR A 816 -16.75 1.05 -8.01
C THR A 816 -15.87 2.24 -8.41
N VAL A 817 -16.19 3.44 -7.94
CA VAL A 817 -15.35 4.63 -8.20
C VAL A 817 -14.08 4.53 -7.36
N ARG A 818 -12.91 4.64 -8.00
CA ARG A 818 -11.60 4.48 -7.34
C ARG A 818 -10.77 5.75 -7.29
N HIS A 819 -10.83 6.59 -8.32
CA HIS A 819 -10.05 7.83 -8.39
C HIS A 819 -10.87 8.97 -8.98
N LEU A 820 -10.60 10.19 -8.51
CA LEU A 820 -11.21 11.43 -8.98
C LEU A 820 -10.12 12.47 -9.25
N ASP A 821 -10.31 13.37 -10.22
CA ASP A 821 -9.47 14.56 -10.42
C ASP A 821 -10.33 15.75 -10.88
N TRP A 822 -10.10 16.92 -10.29
CA TRP A 822 -10.78 18.17 -10.66
C TRP A 822 -9.97 18.93 -11.71
N SER A 823 -10.65 19.62 -12.63
CA SER A 823 -10.01 20.64 -13.46
C SER A 823 -9.58 21.86 -12.64
N VAL A 824 -8.58 22.59 -13.12
CA VAL A 824 -8.04 23.81 -12.48
C VAL A 824 -9.13 24.84 -12.23
N ASP A 825 -10.03 25.03 -13.20
CA ASP A 825 -11.17 25.94 -13.13
C ASP A 825 -12.35 25.43 -12.28
N SER A 826 -12.27 24.19 -11.77
CA SER A 826 -13.35 23.51 -11.04
C SER A 826 -14.63 23.23 -11.86
N MET A 827 -14.59 23.32 -13.18
CA MET A 827 -15.74 23.12 -14.08
C MET A 827 -15.89 21.70 -14.63
N ALA A 828 -14.90 20.82 -14.44
CA ALA A 828 -14.94 19.42 -14.85
C ALA A 828 -14.36 18.50 -13.78
N LEU A 829 -14.90 17.28 -13.71
CA LEU A 829 -14.44 16.20 -12.85
C LEU A 829 -14.11 14.97 -13.70
N GLN A 830 -12.85 14.54 -13.72
CA GLN A 830 -12.43 13.23 -14.21
C GLN A 830 -12.63 12.19 -13.12
N SER A 831 -12.94 10.97 -13.54
CA SER A 831 -13.14 9.83 -12.65
C SER A 831 -12.77 8.53 -13.32
N VAL A 832 -12.21 7.61 -12.54
CA VAL A 832 -11.84 6.25 -12.95
C VAL A 832 -12.47 5.23 -12.01
N ASP A 833 -13.11 4.22 -12.60
CA ASP A 833 -13.68 3.09 -11.86
C ASP A 833 -12.78 1.84 -11.90
N GLN A 834 -13.13 0.85 -11.07
CA GLN A 834 -12.46 -0.45 -11.02
C GLN A 834 -12.65 -1.29 -12.30
N ALA A 835 -13.53 -0.88 -13.22
CA ALA A 835 -13.67 -1.51 -14.53
C ALA A 835 -12.81 -0.81 -15.61
N TYR A 836 -11.91 0.10 -15.24
CA TYR A 836 -11.00 0.81 -16.12
C TYR A 836 -11.69 1.76 -17.13
N GLU A 837 -12.82 2.34 -16.72
CA GLU A 837 -13.55 3.35 -17.50
C GLU A 837 -13.17 4.77 -17.05
N ILE A 838 -12.77 5.63 -18.00
CA ILE A 838 -12.54 7.06 -17.75
C ILE A 838 -13.78 7.85 -18.14
N LEU A 839 -14.47 8.41 -17.15
CA LEU A 839 -15.63 9.28 -17.34
C LEU A 839 -15.33 10.71 -16.87
N HIS A 840 -15.94 11.68 -17.55
CA HIS A 840 -15.85 13.09 -17.21
C HIS A 840 -17.25 13.64 -16.92
N PHE A 841 -17.39 14.55 -15.97
CA PHE A 841 -18.67 15.11 -15.53
C PHE A 841 -18.60 16.62 -15.32
N ASP A 842 -19.70 17.32 -15.58
CA ASP A 842 -19.93 18.65 -15.04
C ASP A 842 -20.37 18.52 -13.57
N PRO A 843 -19.58 19.03 -12.61
CA PRO A 843 -19.86 18.90 -11.19
C PRO A 843 -21.08 19.70 -10.71
N HIS A 844 -21.59 20.65 -11.51
CA HIS A 844 -22.76 21.47 -11.17
C HIS A 844 -24.07 20.77 -11.51
N SER A 845 -24.15 20.11 -12.67
CA SER A 845 -25.36 19.40 -13.12
C SER A 845 -25.33 17.88 -12.94
N GLY A 846 -24.15 17.31 -12.65
CA GLY A 846 -23.93 15.85 -12.61
C GLY A 846 -23.97 15.17 -13.97
N ARG A 847 -24.07 15.95 -15.06
CA ARG A 847 -24.15 15.43 -16.43
C ARG A 847 -22.79 14.97 -16.90
N GLN A 848 -22.76 13.83 -17.58
CA GLN A 848 -21.55 13.31 -18.22
C GLN A 848 -21.12 14.20 -19.38
N LEU A 849 -19.87 14.69 -19.34
CA LEU A 849 -19.22 15.38 -20.45
C LEU A 849 -18.78 14.33 -21.47
N LYS A 850 -19.41 14.36 -22.65
CA LYS A 850 -19.16 13.41 -23.75
C LYS A 850 -18.15 13.94 -24.76
N ASP A 851 -17.94 15.25 -24.79
CA ASP A 851 -16.95 15.91 -25.64
C ASP A 851 -15.51 15.57 -25.20
N ASN A 852 -14.56 15.68 -26.12
CA ASN A 852 -13.18 15.29 -25.87
C ASN A 852 -12.51 16.23 -24.85
N GLN A 853 -12.07 15.67 -23.72
CA GLN A 853 -11.44 16.40 -22.60
C GLN A 853 -9.90 16.36 -22.64
N ARG A 854 -9.29 16.10 -23.80
CA ARG A 854 -7.82 15.98 -23.94
C ARG A 854 -7.05 17.26 -23.59
N ASP A 855 -7.71 18.40 -23.75
CA ASP A 855 -7.15 19.75 -23.55
C ASP A 855 -7.57 20.36 -22.20
N THR A 856 -8.33 19.61 -21.38
CA THR A 856 -8.78 20.04 -20.06
C THR A 856 -7.58 20.10 -19.10
N ALA A 857 -7.34 21.28 -18.52
CA ALA A 857 -6.28 21.46 -17.53
C ALA A 857 -6.72 20.86 -16.18
N TRP A 858 -6.13 19.74 -15.80
CA TRP A 858 -6.36 19.08 -14.51
C TRP A 858 -5.53 19.74 -13.40
N ALA A 859 -6.14 19.96 -12.23
CA ALA A 859 -5.52 20.67 -11.10
C ALA A 859 -4.41 19.87 -10.40
N GLY A 860 -4.47 18.55 -10.57
CA GLY A 860 -3.48 17.58 -10.14
C GLY A 860 -3.79 16.27 -10.88
N TRP A 861 -3.05 15.22 -10.54
CA TRP A 861 -3.28 13.91 -11.16
C TRP A 861 -3.12 12.79 -10.13
N SER A 862 -4.22 12.09 -9.81
CA SER A 862 -4.23 10.82 -9.08
C SER A 862 -5.12 9.73 -9.71
N CYS A 863 -5.68 9.96 -10.90
CA CYS A 863 -6.30 8.90 -11.70
C CYS A 863 -5.26 7.93 -12.29
N LEU A 864 -5.43 6.62 -12.07
CA LEU A 864 -4.55 5.58 -12.65
C LEU A 864 -4.54 5.55 -14.18
N LEU A 865 -5.57 6.10 -14.82
CA LEU A 865 -5.74 6.06 -16.27
C LEU A 865 -5.88 7.45 -16.88
N GLY A 866 -5.26 7.60 -18.06
CA GLY A 866 -5.23 8.81 -18.87
C GLY A 866 -3.87 8.98 -19.55
N PHE A 867 -3.81 9.90 -20.52
CA PHE A 867 -2.62 10.11 -21.34
C PHE A 867 -1.30 10.32 -20.55
N PRO A 868 -1.21 11.23 -19.55
CA PRO A 868 0.07 11.56 -18.92
C PRO A 868 0.57 10.50 -17.91
N VAL A 869 -0.11 9.36 -17.78
CA VAL A 869 0.32 8.24 -16.93
C VAL A 869 0.32 6.88 -17.66
N MET A 870 0.10 6.82 -18.98
CA MET A 870 0.04 5.54 -19.70
C MET A 870 1.33 4.69 -19.64
N GLY A 871 2.47 5.28 -19.22
CA GLY A 871 3.74 4.59 -19.02
C GLY A 871 3.99 4.00 -17.62
N ILE A 872 3.09 4.19 -16.64
CA ILE A 872 3.34 3.74 -15.25
C ILE A 872 3.32 2.21 -15.06
N TRP A 873 2.71 1.50 -16.00
CA TRP A 873 2.47 0.07 -15.96
C TRP A 873 3.75 -0.72 -16.30
N PHE A 874 4.04 -1.75 -15.49
CA PHE A 874 5.15 -2.68 -15.74
C PHE A 874 4.72 -3.85 -16.62
N SER A 875 5.70 -4.58 -17.19
CA SER A 875 5.52 -5.56 -18.27
C SER A 875 4.55 -6.72 -17.99
N ASP A 876 4.41 -7.06 -16.72
CA ASP A 876 3.68 -8.19 -16.16
C ASP A 876 2.46 -7.76 -15.33
N SER A 877 2.12 -6.46 -15.36
CA SER A 877 0.92 -5.95 -14.67
C SER A 877 -0.36 -6.41 -15.37
N ASP A 878 -1.38 -6.75 -14.58
CA ASP A 878 -2.71 -7.10 -15.08
C ASP A 878 -3.71 -5.93 -15.04
N GLY A 879 -3.25 -4.76 -14.60
CA GLY A 879 -4.05 -3.55 -14.40
C GLY A 879 -4.60 -3.39 -12.98
N THR A 880 -4.55 -4.41 -12.13
CA THR A 880 -4.95 -4.31 -10.71
C THR A 880 -3.79 -3.90 -9.80
N ASP A 881 -2.54 -4.18 -10.19
CA ASP A 881 -1.39 -4.07 -9.29
C ASP A 881 -1.10 -2.67 -8.74
N ILE A 882 -1.48 -1.60 -9.46
CA ILE A 882 -1.19 -0.22 -9.04
C ILE A 882 -2.39 0.34 -8.26
N ASN A 883 -2.21 0.55 -6.97
CA ASN A 883 -3.26 0.99 -6.05
C ASN A 883 -3.52 2.50 -6.10
N ALA A 884 -2.45 3.29 -6.23
CA ALA A 884 -2.54 4.74 -6.25
C ALA A 884 -1.43 5.37 -7.10
N VAL A 885 -1.71 6.57 -7.59
CA VAL A 885 -0.77 7.43 -8.30
C VAL A 885 -0.90 8.86 -7.80
N HIS A 886 0.18 9.62 -7.75
CA HIS A 886 0.14 11.05 -7.44
C HIS A 886 1.23 11.81 -8.20
N ALA A 887 0.82 12.70 -9.10
CA ALA A 887 1.74 13.68 -9.67
C ALA A 887 2.25 14.65 -8.59
N SER A 888 3.46 15.14 -8.80
CA SER A 888 4.08 16.14 -7.93
C SER A 888 3.49 17.54 -8.20
N PRO A 889 3.33 18.42 -7.20
CA PRO A 889 2.85 19.79 -7.37
C PRO A 889 3.51 20.60 -8.50
N SER A 890 4.79 20.36 -8.81
CA SER A 890 5.53 21.00 -9.91
C SER A 890 5.27 20.40 -11.30
N GLY A 891 4.48 19.31 -11.41
CA GLY A 891 4.18 18.63 -12.66
C GLY A 891 5.41 17.96 -13.30
N ARG A 892 6.43 17.61 -12.51
CA ARG A 892 7.69 17.02 -13.01
C ARG A 892 7.83 15.52 -12.72
N TYR A 893 7.26 15.04 -11.62
CA TYR A 893 7.40 13.65 -11.18
C TYR A 893 6.05 13.04 -10.86
N VAL A 894 6.00 11.71 -10.82
CA VAL A 894 4.84 10.95 -10.39
C VAL A 894 5.28 9.82 -9.49
N LEU A 895 4.54 9.64 -8.39
CA LEU A 895 4.66 8.48 -7.51
C LEU A 895 3.56 7.48 -7.85
N THR A 896 3.90 6.20 -7.82
CA THR A 896 2.93 5.09 -7.89
C THR A 896 3.17 4.13 -6.75
N SER A 897 2.12 3.52 -6.24
CA SER A 897 2.21 2.49 -5.19
C SER A 897 1.55 1.20 -5.68
N ASP A 898 2.17 0.05 -5.41
CA ASP A 898 1.73 -1.24 -5.98
C ASP A 898 1.56 -2.38 -4.96
N ASP A 899 0.90 -3.45 -5.42
CA ASP A 899 0.59 -4.67 -4.66
C ASP A 899 1.83 -5.48 -4.27
N ARG A 900 3.01 -5.17 -4.83
CA ARG A 900 4.29 -5.87 -4.56
C ARG A 900 5.04 -5.24 -3.36
N GLY A 901 4.42 -4.32 -2.64
CA GLY A 901 5.06 -3.60 -1.52
C GLY A 901 5.95 -2.43 -1.95
N LEU A 902 5.88 -2.00 -3.21
CA LEU A 902 6.78 -1.01 -3.77
C LEU A 902 6.12 0.37 -3.95
N VAL A 903 6.88 1.40 -3.58
CA VAL A 903 6.69 2.78 -4.06
C VAL A 903 7.64 2.99 -5.24
N ARG A 904 7.15 3.52 -6.36
CA ARG A 904 7.97 3.83 -7.54
C ARG A 904 7.87 5.31 -7.87
N LEU A 905 9.00 5.90 -8.24
CA LEU A 905 9.15 7.30 -8.62
C LEU A 905 9.57 7.39 -10.09
N LEU A 906 8.75 8.07 -10.89
CA LEU A 906 8.93 8.23 -12.34
C LEU A 906 8.86 9.70 -12.74
N ASN A 907 9.33 10.02 -13.95
CA ASN A 907 9.15 11.33 -14.55
C ASN A 907 7.68 11.50 -15.00
N PHE A 908 7.11 12.68 -14.78
CA PHE A 908 5.78 13.07 -15.26
C PHE A 908 5.91 14.12 -16.38
N PRO A 909 5.10 14.06 -17.44
CA PRO A 909 4.16 13.00 -17.78
C PRO A 909 4.89 11.69 -18.11
N CYS A 910 4.33 10.57 -17.66
CA CYS A 910 4.85 9.22 -17.87
C CYS A 910 4.10 8.57 -19.04
N VAL A 911 4.71 8.62 -20.23
CA VAL A 911 4.05 8.33 -21.52
C VAL A 911 4.76 7.26 -22.34
N VAL A 912 5.88 6.73 -21.86
CA VAL A 912 6.69 5.71 -22.54
C VAL A 912 6.44 4.34 -21.92
N GLN A 913 6.30 3.32 -22.78
CA GLN A 913 6.18 1.93 -22.37
C GLN A 913 7.44 1.48 -21.61
N HIS A 914 7.24 0.85 -20.44
CA HIS A 914 8.33 0.44 -19.53
C HIS A 914 9.20 1.63 -19.10
N ALA A 915 8.58 2.75 -18.74
CA ALA A 915 9.27 3.93 -18.22
C ALA A 915 10.14 3.56 -17.01
N PRO A 916 11.42 3.96 -16.98
CA PRO A 916 12.31 3.62 -15.87
C PRO A 916 11.92 4.36 -14.59
N ALA A 917 12.01 3.67 -13.47
CA ALA A 917 11.63 4.17 -12.16
C ALA A 917 12.74 3.94 -11.13
N HIS A 918 12.80 4.80 -10.10
CA HIS A 918 13.43 4.41 -8.84
C HIS A 918 12.39 3.67 -8.01
N GLU A 919 12.68 2.44 -7.60
CA GLU A 919 11.80 1.60 -6.78
C GLU A 919 12.28 1.58 -5.32
N TYR A 920 11.34 1.68 -4.38
CA TYR A 920 11.59 1.70 -2.94
C TYR A 920 10.67 0.68 -2.26
N GLY A 921 11.27 -0.29 -1.58
CA GLY A 921 10.56 -1.31 -0.80
C GLY A 921 10.61 -1.06 0.71
N GLY A 922 10.00 -1.98 1.46
CA GLY A 922 9.99 -1.99 2.93
C GLY A 922 8.59 -2.21 3.50
N HIS A 923 7.56 -1.76 2.78
CA HIS A 923 6.21 -2.29 2.96
C HIS A 923 6.21 -3.77 2.56
N SER A 924 5.60 -4.63 3.38
CA SER A 924 5.48 -6.08 3.16
C SER A 924 4.15 -6.47 2.52
N SER A 925 3.17 -5.57 2.61
CA SER A 925 1.82 -5.70 2.05
C SER A 925 1.61 -4.66 0.93
N HIS A 926 0.47 -4.75 0.25
CA HIS A 926 0.08 -3.82 -0.81
C HIS A 926 0.15 -2.37 -0.34
N VAL A 927 0.84 -1.51 -1.10
CA VAL A 927 0.96 -0.09 -0.76
C VAL A 927 -0.28 0.64 -1.27
N MET A 928 -1.27 0.79 -0.40
CA MET A 928 -2.62 1.22 -0.75
C MET A 928 -2.74 2.67 -1.20
N ASN A 929 -1.80 3.54 -0.79
CA ASN A 929 -1.83 4.96 -1.16
C ASN A 929 -0.42 5.58 -1.09
N VAL A 930 -0.19 6.61 -1.91
CA VAL A 930 1.02 7.43 -1.89
C VAL A 930 0.67 8.88 -2.25
N ARG A 931 1.24 9.85 -1.53
CA ARG A 931 1.00 11.30 -1.75
C ARG A 931 2.26 12.12 -1.57
N TRP A 932 2.43 13.15 -2.40
CA TRP A 932 3.45 14.18 -2.23
C TRP A 932 3.03 15.20 -1.15
N GLY A 933 3.98 15.69 -0.35
CA GLY A 933 3.82 16.91 0.43
C GLY A 933 3.67 18.12 -0.49
N ALA A 934 2.97 19.16 -0.04
CA ALA A 934 2.61 20.30 -0.90
C ALA A 934 3.83 21.14 -1.37
N ASP A 935 4.96 21.04 -0.67
CA ASP A 935 6.23 21.71 -0.98
C ASP A 935 7.26 20.80 -1.70
N GLU A 936 6.88 19.56 -2.03
CA GLU A 936 7.79 18.53 -2.57
C GLU A 936 9.03 18.21 -1.69
N SER A 937 9.01 18.53 -0.39
CA SER A 937 10.10 18.18 0.52
C SER A 937 10.06 16.71 0.98
N TYR A 938 8.86 16.13 1.04
CA TYR A 938 8.63 14.73 1.38
C TYR A 938 7.49 14.10 0.58
N ALA A 939 7.38 12.78 0.65
CA ALA A 939 6.23 11.99 0.27
C ALA A 939 5.84 11.04 1.41
N ILE A 940 4.57 10.61 1.44
CA ILE A 940 4.05 9.62 2.39
C ILE A 940 3.49 8.42 1.63
N SER A 941 3.69 7.20 2.14
CA SER A 941 2.96 6.01 1.72
C SER A 941 2.34 5.26 2.89
N VAL A 942 1.29 4.49 2.62
CA VAL A 942 0.59 3.64 3.61
C VAL A 942 0.47 2.21 3.08
N GLY A 943 0.82 1.22 3.90
CA GLY A 943 1.03 -0.17 3.47
C GLY A 943 -0.13 -1.13 3.72
N GLY A 944 -1.36 -0.63 3.89
CA GLY A 944 -2.54 -1.49 4.05
C GLY A 944 -2.46 -2.35 5.30
N LYS A 945 -2.28 -3.67 5.11
CA LYS A 945 -2.28 -4.69 6.16
C LYS A 945 -1.03 -4.69 7.04
N ASP A 946 0.08 -4.11 6.58
CA ASP A 946 1.28 -3.94 7.40
C ASP A 946 1.14 -2.83 8.46
N ARG A 947 0.08 -2.01 8.33
CA ARG A 947 -0.31 -0.88 9.20
C ARG A 947 0.73 0.23 9.33
N ALA A 948 1.75 0.23 8.48
CA ALA A 948 2.83 1.18 8.54
C ALA A 948 2.51 2.44 7.71
N VAL A 949 3.04 3.57 8.18
CA VAL A 949 3.03 4.84 7.43
C VAL A 949 4.48 5.27 7.27
N PHE A 950 4.96 5.32 6.02
CA PHE A 950 6.35 5.64 5.71
C PHE A 950 6.44 7.11 5.26
N GLN A 951 7.36 7.86 5.88
CA GLN A 951 7.74 9.21 5.48
C GLN A 951 9.06 9.16 4.70
N TRP A 952 9.01 9.65 3.48
CA TRP A 952 10.11 9.67 2.52
C TRP A 952 10.59 11.10 2.30
N ARG A 953 11.83 11.41 2.67
CA ARG A 953 12.44 12.70 2.32
C ARG A 953 12.87 12.72 0.87
N VAL A 954 12.58 13.81 0.17
CA VAL A 954 12.98 14.00 -1.23
C VAL A 954 14.42 14.52 -1.27
N VAL A 955 15.28 13.82 -1.99
CA VAL A 955 16.70 14.11 -2.13
C VAL A 955 16.99 14.37 -3.61
N ARG A 956 17.29 15.63 -3.95
CA ARG A 956 17.76 15.97 -5.29
C ARG A 956 19.19 15.46 -5.44
N GLN A 957 19.50 14.72 -6.50
CA GLN A 957 20.90 14.45 -6.79
C GLN A 957 21.55 15.76 -7.22
N VAL A 958 22.65 16.13 -6.58
CA VAL A 958 23.58 17.08 -7.22
C VAL A 958 24.16 16.31 -8.41
N VAL A 959 23.60 16.56 -9.59
CA VAL A 959 24.21 16.12 -10.84
C VAL A 959 25.57 16.80 -10.86
N GLN A 960 26.65 16.02 -10.69
CA GLN A 960 27.93 16.47 -11.21
C GLN A 960 27.73 16.60 -12.71
N GLU A 961 27.55 17.83 -13.18
CA GLU A 961 27.69 18.11 -14.60
C GLU A 961 29.03 17.50 -15.03
N PRO A 962 29.07 16.73 -16.13
CA PRO A 962 30.35 16.34 -16.69
C PRO A 962 31.10 17.65 -16.91
N LYS A 963 32.29 17.79 -16.30
CA LYS A 963 33.13 19.00 -16.44
C LYS A 963 33.05 19.42 -17.91
N PRO A 964 32.58 20.66 -18.22
CA PRO A 964 32.44 21.06 -19.60
C PRO A 964 33.79 20.80 -20.27
N LEU A 965 33.77 20.07 -21.39
CA LEU A 965 34.97 19.80 -22.16
C LEU A 965 35.60 21.15 -22.43
N SER A 966 36.74 21.41 -21.78
CA SER A 966 37.44 22.69 -21.85
C SER A 966 37.92 22.84 -23.28
N THR A 967 37.10 23.49 -24.10
CA THR A 967 37.43 23.85 -25.47
C THR A 967 38.52 24.91 -25.37
N PRO A 968 39.75 24.66 -25.84
CA PRO A 968 40.92 25.51 -25.54
C PRO A 968 40.91 26.93 -26.17
N TRP A 969 39.73 27.43 -26.55
CA TRP A 969 39.52 28.72 -27.23
C TRP A 969 38.44 29.60 -26.57
N ALA A 970 37.89 29.17 -25.42
CA ALA A 970 37.00 29.97 -24.59
C ALA A 970 37.55 30.05 -23.16
N GLN A 971 38.12 31.21 -22.79
CA GLN A 971 38.44 31.54 -21.41
C GLN A 971 37.43 32.57 -20.90
N VAL A 972 37.04 32.44 -19.63
CA VAL A 972 36.12 33.34 -18.94
C VAL A 972 36.90 34.03 -17.83
N ASP A 973 36.88 35.36 -17.81
CA ASP A 973 37.36 36.15 -16.67
C ASP A 973 36.19 36.82 -15.93
N GLU A 974 36.49 37.57 -14.86
CA GLU A 974 35.49 38.22 -14.01
C GLU A 974 34.62 39.28 -14.72
N ARG A 975 34.92 39.63 -15.99
CA ARG A 975 34.18 40.61 -16.80
C ARG A 975 33.29 39.98 -17.86
N GLY A 976 33.39 38.66 -18.07
CA GLY A 976 32.48 37.90 -18.93
C GLY A 976 33.14 37.24 -20.15
N LEU A 977 32.32 36.86 -21.11
CA LEU A 977 32.73 36.07 -22.28
C LEU A 977 33.33 36.98 -23.38
N HIS A 978 34.60 36.77 -23.72
CA HIS A 978 35.25 37.46 -24.85
C HIS A 978 35.51 36.50 -26.03
N TRP A 979 35.01 36.85 -27.21
CA TRP A 979 35.21 36.11 -28.46
C TRP A 979 36.35 36.75 -29.28
N ALA A 980 37.36 35.95 -29.64
CA ALA A 980 38.42 36.37 -30.56
C ALA A 980 38.19 35.75 -31.96
N PRO A 981 38.20 36.55 -33.04
CA PRO A 981 38.00 36.02 -34.40
C PRO A 981 39.26 35.35 -34.97
N PRO A 982 39.14 34.39 -35.90
CA PRO A 982 40.27 33.68 -36.47
C PRO A 982 41.00 34.54 -37.53
N GLY A 983 42.14 35.12 -37.14
CA GLY A 983 43.09 35.77 -38.06
C GLY A 983 44.20 34.82 -38.47
N GLY A 984 44.38 34.60 -39.78
CA GLY A 984 45.37 33.65 -40.30
C GLY A 984 46.69 34.28 -40.74
N GLY A 985 47.72 33.42 -40.87
CA GLY A 985 48.77 33.58 -41.88
C GLY A 985 49.96 34.50 -41.56
N ALA A 986 51.05 33.91 -41.05
CA ALA A 986 52.41 34.31 -41.39
C ALA A 986 53.31 33.07 -41.40
N GLY A 987 54.04 32.86 -42.50
CA GLY A 987 54.99 31.74 -42.63
C GLY A 987 56.45 32.18 -42.40
N GLY A 988 57.31 31.22 -42.12
CA GLY A 988 58.76 31.42 -41.98
C GLY A 988 59.45 30.08 -41.71
N GLY A 989 60.44 29.75 -42.54
CA GLY A 989 61.21 28.49 -42.58
C GLY A 989 61.95 28.10 -41.29
N GLY A 990 62.73 27.02 -41.24
CA GLY A 990 63.20 26.14 -42.32
C GLY A 990 64.70 25.81 -42.13
N GLY A 991 65.07 24.53 -42.16
CA GLY A 991 66.48 24.08 -42.33
C GLY A 991 67.10 23.21 -41.21
N GLY A 992 67.50 21.98 -41.58
CA GLY A 992 68.58 21.17 -40.98
C GLY A 992 68.29 20.43 -39.65
N GLY A 993 68.81 19.21 -39.40
CA GLY A 993 69.55 18.28 -40.27
C GLY A 993 70.31 17.19 -39.48
N GLY A 994 70.24 15.92 -39.93
CA GLY A 994 70.99 14.76 -39.40
C GLY A 994 70.40 14.12 -38.11
N GLY A 995 70.55 12.81 -37.84
CA GLY A 995 71.12 11.71 -38.63
C GLY A 995 71.71 10.59 -37.75
N VAL A 996 71.53 9.31 -38.14
CA VAL A 996 72.16 8.09 -37.54
C VAL A 996 71.68 7.73 -36.10
N GLY A 997 71.52 6.47 -35.65
CA GLY A 997 71.47 5.17 -36.33
C GLY A 997 71.88 3.97 -35.41
N GLY A 998 71.10 2.89 -35.41
CA GLY A 998 71.48 1.53 -34.96
C GLY A 998 71.72 1.25 -33.45
N GLY A 999 71.77 -0.03 -33.04
CA GLY A 999 72.48 -0.43 -31.80
C GLY A 999 71.82 -1.42 -30.82
N LEU A 1000 71.78 -2.69 -31.21
CA LEU A 1000 71.55 -3.91 -30.40
C LEU A 1000 72.23 -4.02 -29.00
N LYS A 1001 71.58 -4.80 -28.10
CA LYS A 1001 72.12 -5.55 -26.92
C LYS A 1001 72.69 -4.71 -25.75
N GLY A 1002 72.68 -5.14 -24.49
CA GLY A 1002 72.19 -6.37 -23.83
C GLY A 1002 72.92 -6.59 -22.47
N VAL A 1003 72.48 -7.58 -21.65
CA VAL A 1003 73.08 -7.96 -20.34
C VAL A 1003 72.91 -6.91 -19.22
N GLY A 1004 72.66 -7.22 -17.94
CA GLY A 1004 72.34 -8.47 -17.22
C GLY A 1004 72.79 -8.42 -15.74
N TRP A 1005 72.26 -9.35 -14.91
CA TRP A 1005 72.78 -9.76 -13.57
C TRP A 1005 72.51 -8.89 -12.31
N ALA A 1006 71.42 -9.26 -11.62
CA ALA A 1006 71.39 -9.87 -10.27
C ALA A 1006 72.06 -9.22 -9.02
N SER A 1007 71.19 -8.82 -8.08
CA SER A 1007 71.22 -9.06 -6.61
C SER A 1007 72.32 -8.43 -5.73
N PRO A 1008 71.94 -8.06 -4.49
CA PRO A 1008 72.11 -9.00 -3.36
C PRO A 1008 70.85 -9.23 -2.49
N ARG A 1009 70.88 -10.25 -1.63
CA ARG A 1009 69.82 -10.64 -0.67
C ARG A 1009 69.95 -9.88 0.66
N GLY A 1010 68.84 -9.71 1.42
CA GLY A 1010 68.93 -9.10 2.76
C GLY A 1010 67.68 -9.00 3.66
N GLY A 1011 66.71 -9.92 3.56
CA GLY A 1011 65.72 -10.28 4.60
C GLY A 1011 64.96 -9.23 5.44
N ALA A 1012 63.63 -9.15 5.25
CA ALA A 1012 62.62 -9.12 6.32
C ALA A 1012 61.22 -9.38 5.72
N ALA A 1013 60.28 -9.96 6.48
CA ALA A 1013 59.01 -10.45 5.94
C ALA A 1013 57.86 -9.41 5.99
N ALA A 1014 57.18 -9.22 4.87
CA ALA A 1014 55.82 -8.69 4.78
C ALA A 1014 55.14 -9.26 3.52
N GLY A 1015 53.98 -9.91 3.67
CA GLY A 1015 53.26 -10.53 2.55
C GLY A 1015 52.38 -9.52 1.79
N PRO A 1016 52.52 -9.36 0.46
CA PRO A 1016 51.62 -8.53 -0.33
C PRO A 1016 50.38 -9.31 -0.80
N GLY A 1017 49.22 -8.66 -0.79
CA GLY A 1017 48.02 -9.19 -1.42
C GLY A 1017 48.01 -8.96 -2.95
N PRO A 1018 47.22 -9.73 -3.72
CA PRO A 1018 46.98 -9.44 -5.13
C PRO A 1018 45.73 -8.58 -5.34
N SER A 1019 45.90 -7.59 -6.20
CA SER A 1019 44.89 -6.74 -6.83
C SER A 1019 43.63 -7.48 -7.34
N TYR A 1020 42.44 -6.96 -7.01
CA TYR A 1020 41.20 -7.30 -7.70
C TYR A 1020 41.20 -6.71 -9.13
N GLN A 1021 41.32 -7.55 -10.15
CA GLN A 1021 40.90 -7.16 -11.50
C GLN A 1021 39.38 -7.32 -11.63
N GLN A 1022 38.70 -6.26 -12.09
CA GLN A 1022 37.31 -6.35 -12.53
C GLN A 1022 37.25 -7.16 -13.84
N GLN A 1023 36.71 -8.38 -13.79
CA GLN A 1023 36.12 -9.00 -14.98
C GLN A 1023 34.60 -8.86 -14.93
N GLN A 1024 34.07 -8.00 -15.80
CA GLN A 1024 32.65 -8.00 -16.13
C GLN A 1024 32.32 -9.27 -16.91
N GLN A 1025 31.57 -10.20 -16.32
CA GLN A 1025 30.90 -11.25 -17.08
C GLN A 1025 29.40 -10.97 -17.14
N ARG A 1026 28.92 -10.72 -18.36
CA ARG A 1026 27.49 -10.59 -18.68
C ARG A 1026 26.81 -11.95 -18.49
N ALA A 1027 25.85 -12.04 -17.57
CA ALA A 1027 24.95 -13.18 -17.47
C ALA A 1027 23.61 -12.85 -18.17
N THR A 1028 23.36 -13.49 -19.30
CA THR A 1028 22.13 -13.34 -20.10
C THR A 1028 20.95 -14.08 -19.41
N PRO A 1029 19.73 -13.51 -19.31
CA PRO A 1029 18.59 -14.21 -18.73
C PRO A 1029 18.10 -15.33 -19.65
N GLY A 1030 18.24 -16.58 -19.20
CA GLY A 1030 17.70 -17.75 -19.89
C GLY A 1030 16.18 -17.83 -19.75
N ARG A 1031 15.48 -17.96 -20.89
CA ARG A 1031 14.03 -18.22 -20.93
C ARG A 1031 13.68 -19.48 -20.12
N ARG A 1032 12.75 -19.37 -19.17
CA ARG A 1032 12.04 -20.52 -18.63
C ARG A 1032 10.80 -20.82 -19.48
N ARG A 1033 10.55 -22.11 -19.71
CA ARG A 1033 9.24 -22.67 -20.03
C ARG A 1033 8.60 -23.18 -18.73
#